data_AF-A0A8H6Q655-F1
#
_entry.id   AF-A0A8H6Q655-F1
#
_cell.length_a   1.000
_cell.length_b   1.000
_cell.length_c   1.000
_cell.angle_alpha   90.00
_cell.angle_beta   90.00
_cell.angle_gamma   90.00
#
_symmetry.space_group_name_H-M   'P 1'
#
loop_
_entity.id
_entity.type
_entity.pdbx_description
1 polymer ?
#
loop_
_entity_poly.entity_id
_entity_poly.type
_entity_poly.pdbx_seq_one_letter_code
_entity_poly.pdbx_strand_id
1 'polypeptide(L)'
;MVSLEELEAELKDIDPKSLVSGVAYSKTFNIQLGFSTGGGNPYDTCIFIPWELWRQHDNPPDTWNPPLKLRSILEEAFRQAVHLGHTDGLQIDKTVSFTDIANLGEPGVNFMTETTNWVSQQAPGPIFYLANYVNQMDPNITPIIRFLAGGAENSNPSTWAQNQLPFYQNVFWPSGQQIFTHPKAMLYVGYYNPSLHYKPPAMADSAESVHQLPVWLEELIRKVKDDVIAFAKLVGKDSKELEEEIKAFFDRLDADLEALINWIYTHTLPPLSWNHAKFVAVNGRTLVTGGANFWDVYGTGERNLFDFSMRAWGDATISAQTYADNIWRYLAQPHAMDSSSMAWSTKLAVPRPDAFQQASSDVPLYGHTPQTPTGIPVLTTSKIGDWRDGSREYPVQILDAIRDILLQGLWGLNKLHLPKINLMSVFVDALADKNMVQFLSQFNVTPAAWASKHARLHAISSATSSIHMTQQTFVNFFENGTSAYDRMRQTINDRLHLSGTPASWDGNIWPFDLLVAFAKALSRIAKRPQPAPDPSDKPSSSAIYIVLSSRGSDYGDITSVTDLVARLTAIMTSMSTYHLLPATTKPEDVPGIIQTRLKVKRVLDGHNFYCHGKVVCIDESVLYVGSDNAYPNYNEQHGCWVQEAENVQAFMHEYYDGLWTRSSAVD
;
A
#
# COMPACT_ATOMS: atom_id res chain seq x y z
N MET A 1 23.81 5.12 -3.58
CA MET A 1 22.62 5.90 -3.22
C MET A 1 21.51 5.39 -4.12
N VAL A 2 20.34 5.13 -3.56
CA VAL A 2 19.18 4.62 -4.31
C VAL A 2 18.81 5.61 -5.42
N SER A 3 18.39 5.10 -6.58
CA SER A 3 17.89 5.91 -7.70
C SER A 3 16.63 5.29 -8.31
N LEU A 4 15.86 6.08 -9.04
CA LEU A 4 14.70 5.56 -9.78
C LEU A 4 15.12 4.59 -10.88
N GLU A 5 16.30 4.77 -11.49
CA GLU A 5 16.88 3.82 -12.46
C GLU A 5 17.16 2.47 -11.81
N GLU A 6 17.73 2.46 -10.60
CA GLU A 6 17.98 1.25 -9.83
C GLU A 6 16.67 0.53 -9.51
N LEU A 7 15.66 1.24 -8.99
CA LEU A 7 14.36 0.66 -8.67
C LEU A 7 13.63 0.11 -9.90
N GLU A 8 13.69 0.81 -11.03
CA GLU A 8 13.10 0.34 -12.28
C GLU A 8 13.81 -0.92 -12.79
N ALA A 9 15.15 -0.98 -12.71
CA ALA A 9 15.92 -2.16 -13.11
C ALA A 9 15.56 -3.39 -12.25
N GLU A 10 15.45 -3.21 -10.94
CA GLU A 10 15.04 -4.26 -10.00
C GLU A 10 13.65 -4.81 -10.32
N LEU A 11 12.70 -3.94 -10.68
CA LEU A 11 11.36 -4.36 -11.10
C LEU A 11 11.36 -5.11 -12.44
N LYS A 12 12.23 -4.72 -13.38
CA LYS A 12 12.40 -5.45 -14.65
C LYS A 12 13.02 -6.83 -14.43
N ASP A 13 13.94 -6.98 -13.47
CA ASP A 13 14.56 -8.26 -13.15
C ASP A 13 13.54 -9.29 -12.63
N ILE A 14 12.52 -8.83 -11.88
CA ILE A 14 11.43 -9.70 -11.42
C ILE A 14 10.27 -9.82 -12.42
N ASP A 15 10.29 -9.06 -13.52
CA ASP A 15 9.33 -9.11 -14.63
C ASP A 15 10.03 -9.29 -15.99
N PRO A 16 10.79 -10.40 -16.19
CA PRO A 16 11.65 -10.57 -17.37
C PRO A 16 10.87 -10.65 -18.70
N LYS A 17 9.56 -10.89 -18.65
CA LYS A 17 8.66 -10.94 -19.81
C LYS A 17 7.86 -9.65 -19.98
N SER A 18 8.10 -8.64 -19.12
CA SER A 18 7.37 -7.36 -19.10
C SER A 18 5.86 -7.54 -19.07
N LEU A 19 5.39 -8.52 -18.31
CA LEU A 19 3.99 -8.90 -18.23
C LEU A 19 3.16 -7.74 -17.67
N VAL A 20 3.63 -7.13 -16.58
CA VAL A 20 2.87 -6.11 -15.84
C VAL A 20 3.49 -4.71 -15.94
N SER A 21 4.54 -4.56 -16.75
CA SER A 21 5.12 -3.26 -17.09
C SER A 21 4.06 -2.33 -17.68
N GLY A 22 4.10 -1.05 -17.31
CA GLY A 22 3.10 -0.05 -17.68
C GLY A 22 1.83 -0.07 -16.80
N VAL A 23 1.56 -1.16 -16.08
CA VAL A 23 0.40 -1.28 -15.18
C VAL A 23 0.84 -1.31 -13.72
N ALA A 24 1.67 -2.29 -13.35
CA ALA A 24 2.18 -2.42 -11.98
C ALA A 24 3.37 -1.49 -11.72
N TYR A 25 4.16 -1.18 -12.73
CA TYR A 25 5.24 -0.21 -12.63
C TYR A 25 5.51 0.50 -13.95
N SER A 26 5.86 1.79 -13.87
CA SER A 26 6.14 2.61 -15.03
C SER A 26 6.99 3.81 -14.63
N LYS A 27 8.11 4.03 -15.33
CA LYS A 27 8.88 5.26 -15.20
C LYS A 27 8.39 6.28 -16.22
N THR A 28 8.08 7.47 -15.72
CA THR A 28 7.42 8.53 -16.47
C THR A 28 8.12 9.86 -16.25
N PHE A 29 7.86 10.84 -17.13
CA PHE A 29 8.37 12.20 -16.99
C PHE A 29 7.24 13.19 -16.75
N ASN A 30 7.46 14.07 -15.80
CA ASN A 30 6.44 15.00 -15.32
C ASN A 30 6.95 16.43 -15.51
N ILE A 31 6.03 17.31 -15.87
CA ILE A 31 6.27 18.75 -16.05
C ILE A 31 6.56 19.39 -14.69
N GLN A 32 5.79 19.00 -13.66
CA GLN A 32 5.85 19.60 -12.34
C GLN A 32 5.40 18.60 -11.27
N LEU A 33 6.00 18.68 -10.08
CA LEU A 33 5.46 18.15 -8.84
C LEU A 33 5.04 19.34 -7.97
N GLY A 34 3.97 19.21 -7.17
CA GLY A 34 3.70 20.24 -6.16
C GLY A 34 3.24 21.62 -6.68
N PHE A 35 2.22 21.66 -7.54
CA PHE A 35 1.72 22.80 -8.33
C PHE A 35 1.69 24.23 -7.70
N SER A 36 2.77 25.03 -7.80
CA SER A 36 2.72 26.53 -7.85
C SER A 36 4.06 27.23 -8.16
N THR A 37 4.04 28.43 -8.76
CA THR A 37 5.20 29.37 -8.89
C THR A 37 4.92 30.79 -8.35
N GLY A 38 4.03 30.97 -7.37
CA GLY A 38 3.95 32.23 -6.60
C GLY A 38 2.64 32.42 -5.84
N GLY A 39 2.60 32.70 -4.53
CA GLY A 39 3.64 32.78 -3.51
C GLY A 39 3.02 32.37 -2.15
N GLY A 40 3.79 31.60 -1.37
CA GLY A 40 3.32 30.79 -0.23
C GLY A 40 3.74 29.32 -0.31
N ASN A 41 4.43 28.95 -1.38
CA ASN A 41 4.83 27.60 -1.74
C ASN A 41 6.12 27.14 -1.04
N PRO A 42 6.16 25.94 -0.44
CA PRO A 42 7.39 25.13 -0.53
C PRO A 42 7.17 23.76 -1.24
N TYR A 43 6.19 23.74 -2.15
CA TYR A 43 5.84 22.80 -3.23
C TYR A 43 4.76 21.76 -2.90
N ASP A 44 3.77 22.26 -2.15
CA ASP A 44 2.33 21.99 -2.33
C ASP A 44 1.96 20.48 -2.26
N THR A 45 2.45 19.91 -1.16
CA THR A 45 2.10 18.65 -0.52
C THR A 45 0.70 18.72 0.10
N CYS A 46 -0.08 17.65 0.02
CA CYS A 46 -1.32 17.55 0.79
C CYS A 46 -1.00 16.96 2.16
N ILE A 47 -0.49 17.78 3.06
CA ILE A 47 -0.32 17.41 4.47
C ILE A 47 -1.68 17.60 5.14
N PHE A 48 -2.29 16.53 5.65
CA PHE A 48 -3.61 16.64 6.27
C PHE A 48 -3.52 17.06 7.73
N ILE A 49 -4.60 17.75 8.11
CA ILE A 49 -4.90 18.42 9.38
C ILE A 49 -4.51 17.57 10.61
N PRO A 50 -4.04 18.20 11.71
CA PRO A 50 -4.03 19.63 11.96
C PRO A 50 -2.64 20.26 11.84
N TRP A 51 -2.02 20.20 10.65
CA TRP A 51 -0.71 20.83 10.43
C TRP A 51 -0.71 22.37 10.56
N GLU A 52 -1.76 23.05 10.05
CA GLU A 52 -1.86 24.52 10.20
C GLU A 52 -2.08 24.96 11.66
N LEU A 53 -2.81 24.18 12.47
CA LEU A 53 -2.93 24.42 13.91
C LEU A 53 -1.65 24.04 14.67
N TRP A 54 -0.92 23.02 14.20
CA TRP A 54 0.38 22.64 14.74
C TRP A 54 1.45 23.71 14.54
N ARG A 55 1.42 24.47 13.44
CA ARG A 55 2.29 25.65 13.26
C ARG A 55 2.04 26.74 14.32
N GLN A 56 0.85 26.80 14.92
CA GLN A 56 0.41 27.89 15.79
C GLN A 56 0.38 27.54 17.28
N HIS A 57 0.51 26.26 17.66
CA HIS A 57 0.41 25.82 19.04
C HIS A 57 1.56 24.86 19.43
N ASP A 58 2.35 25.23 20.44
CA ASP A 58 3.43 24.39 20.98
C ASP A 58 2.91 23.21 21.81
N ASN A 59 1.69 23.31 22.37
CA ASN A 59 1.02 22.26 23.15
C ASN A 59 -0.46 22.16 22.71
N PRO A 60 -0.88 21.09 22.00
CA PRO A 60 -2.30 20.84 21.76
C PRO A 60 -3.00 20.44 23.08
N PRO A 61 -4.21 20.93 23.37
CA PRO A 61 -4.91 20.63 24.62
C PRO A 61 -5.31 19.15 24.71
N ASP A 62 -5.24 18.57 25.92
CA ASP A 62 -5.57 17.15 26.23
C ASP A 62 -7.00 16.74 25.83
N THR A 63 -7.92 17.69 25.76
CA THR A 63 -9.29 17.54 25.28
C THR A 63 -9.54 18.54 24.16
N TRP A 64 -9.05 18.22 22.96
CA TRP A 64 -9.30 19.07 21.82
C TRP A 64 -10.73 18.89 21.30
N ASN A 65 -11.58 19.86 21.60
CA ASN A 65 -12.87 20.07 20.96
C ASN A 65 -12.68 21.24 19.98
N PRO A 66 -12.35 21.02 18.69
CA PRO A 66 -11.96 22.07 17.75
C PRO A 66 -12.92 23.26 17.80
N PRO A 67 -12.48 24.45 18.26
CA PRO A 67 -13.23 25.67 18.00
C PRO A 67 -13.03 26.14 16.54
N LEU A 68 -12.06 25.54 15.84
CA LEU A 68 -11.59 25.89 14.51
C LEU A 68 -11.55 24.60 13.69
N LYS A 69 -12.53 24.36 12.83
CA LYS A 69 -12.34 23.45 11.70
C LYS A 69 -11.27 24.10 10.77
N LEU A 70 -10.62 23.37 9.88
CA LEU A 70 -9.54 23.93 9.04
C LEU A 70 -9.90 23.77 7.56
N ARG A 71 -9.27 24.54 6.68
CA ARG A 71 -9.39 24.33 5.23
C ARG A 71 -8.93 22.90 4.92
N SER A 72 -9.78 22.09 4.27
CA SER A 72 -9.34 20.78 3.81
C SER A 72 -8.36 20.93 2.64
N ILE A 73 -7.08 20.70 2.91
CA ILE A 73 -6.01 20.70 1.90
C ILE A 73 -6.26 19.60 0.85
N LEU A 74 -6.95 18.51 1.22
CA LEU A 74 -7.33 17.44 0.28
C LEU A 74 -8.37 17.90 -0.74
N GLU A 75 -9.40 18.62 -0.29
CA GLU A 75 -10.39 19.18 -1.20
C GLU A 75 -9.75 20.17 -2.17
N GLU A 76 -8.83 21.01 -1.69
CA GLU A 76 -8.11 21.94 -2.54
C GLU A 76 -7.26 21.21 -3.59
N ALA A 77 -6.53 20.18 -3.17
CA ALA A 77 -5.73 19.34 -4.05
C ALA A 77 -6.58 18.68 -5.15
N PHE A 78 -7.75 18.14 -4.78
CA PHE A 78 -8.72 17.60 -5.72
C PHE A 78 -9.14 18.68 -6.73
N ARG A 79 -9.57 19.86 -6.24
CA ARG A 79 -10.05 20.96 -7.09
C ARG A 79 -8.97 21.42 -8.07
N GLN A 80 -7.73 21.56 -7.60
CA GLN A 80 -6.61 21.96 -8.45
C GLN A 80 -6.27 20.90 -9.51
N ALA A 81 -6.31 19.61 -9.16
CA ALA A 81 -6.12 18.55 -10.14
C ALA A 81 -7.19 18.59 -11.23
N VAL A 82 -8.47 18.78 -10.85
CA VAL A 82 -9.57 18.95 -11.82
C VAL A 82 -9.37 20.21 -12.65
N HIS A 83 -9.03 21.35 -12.04
CA HIS A 83 -8.80 22.61 -12.73
C HIS A 83 -7.71 22.44 -13.81
N LEU A 84 -6.50 22.06 -13.40
CA LEU A 84 -5.34 21.96 -14.27
C LEU A 84 -5.49 20.84 -15.31
N GLY A 85 -6.14 19.74 -14.96
CA GLY A 85 -6.40 18.63 -15.89
C GLY A 85 -7.39 18.97 -17.00
N HIS A 86 -8.25 19.98 -16.80
CA HIS A 86 -9.26 20.44 -17.77
C HIS A 86 -8.94 21.79 -18.43
N THR A 87 -7.92 22.53 -18.00
CA THR A 87 -7.58 23.82 -18.61
C THR A 87 -7.24 23.67 -20.10
N ASP A 88 -7.93 24.51 -20.89
CA ASP A 88 -8.07 24.40 -22.34
C ASP A 88 -6.78 24.71 -23.11
N GLY A 89 -6.59 24.07 -24.26
CA GLY A 89 -5.38 24.23 -25.12
C GLY A 89 -4.33 23.14 -24.97
N LEU A 90 -4.52 22.24 -24.00
CA LEU A 90 -3.66 21.09 -23.82
C LEU A 90 -4.44 19.77 -24.03
N GLN A 91 -5.77 19.71 -23.87
CA GLN A 91 -6.56 18.47 -24.00
C GLN A 91 -6.32 17.79 -25.37
N ILE A 92 -5.82 16.55 -25.34
CA ILE A 92 -5.27 15.90 -26.55
C ILE A 92 -6.37 15.16 -27.30
N ASP A 93 -7.24 14.45 -26.57
CA ASP A 93 -8.47 13.92 -27.12
C ASP A 93 -9.56 15.00 -27.08
N LYS A 94 -10.03 15.42 -28.26
CA LYS A 94 -11.09 16.42 -28.42
C LYS A 94 -12.49 15.80 -28.43
N THR A 95 -12.59 14.50 -28.19
CA THR A 95 -13.84 13.74 -28.24
C THR A 95 -14.24 13.18 -26.88
N VAL A 96 -13.29 12.98 -25.96
CA VAL A 96 -13.53 12.43 -24.62
C VAL A 96 -12.69 13.17 -23.56
N SER A 97 -13.27 13.39 -22.38
CA SER A 97 -12.55 13.87 -21.18
C SER A 97 -12.66 12.82 -20.09
N PHE A 98 -11.54 12.39 -19.51
CA PHE A 98 -11.50 11.38 -18.45
C PHE A 98 -11.15 11.99 -17.09
N THR A 99 -11.94 11.62 -16.08
CA THR A 99 -11.63 11.81 -14.66
C THR A 99 -11.78 10.47 -13.95
N ASP A 100 -10.66 9.93 -13.47
CA ASP A 100 -10.62 8.74 -12.62
C ASP A 100 -10.48 9.15 -11.17
N ILE A 101 -11.34 8.59 -10.31
CA ILE A 101 -11.29 8.75 -8.87
C ILE A 101 -11.19 7.34 -8.27
N ALA A 102 -10.09 7.01 -7.61
CA ALA A 102 -9.95 5.76 -6.86
C ALA A 102 -10.02 6.06 -5.36
N ASN A 103 -10.77 5.26 -4.60
CA ASN A 103 -10.92 5.41 -3.16
C ASN A 103 -11.04 4.05 -2.46
N LEU A 104 -10.67 3.99 -1.17
CA LEU A 104 -11.10 2.88 -0.31
C LEU A 104 -12.56 3.14 0.08
N GLY A 105 -13.43 2.18 -0.20
CA GLY A 105 -14.86 2.29 0.06
C GLY A 105 -15.54 3.44 -0.71
N GLU A 106 -16.77 3.70 -0.31
CA GLU A 106 -17.61 4.78 -0.78
C GLU A 106 -17.02 6.18 -0.50
N PRO A 107 -17.38 7.20 -1.29
CA PRO A 107 -16.99 8.57 -1.01
C PRO A 107 -17.70 9.12 0.23
N GLY A 108 -17.01 9.98 0.99
CA GLY A 108 -17.60 10.83 2.00
C GLY A 108 -18.51 11.87 1.35
N VAL A 109 -19.81 11.83 1.70
CA VAL A 109 -20.80 12.76 1.11
C VAL A 109 -20.47 14.19 1.48
N ASN A 110 -20.11 14.47 2.73
CA ASN A 110 -19.80 15.83 3.17
C ASN A 110 -18.48 16.30 2.57
N PHE A 111 -17.46 15.43 2.53
CA PHE A 111 -16.20 15.74 1.85
C PHE A 111 -16.40 16.15 0.39
N MET A 112 -17.26 15.46 -0.34
CA MET A 112 -17.46 15.72 -1.77
C MET A 112 -18.40 16.91 -2.05
N THR A 113 -19.41 17.11 -1.22
CA THR A 113 -20.52 18.05 -1.50
C THR A 113 -20.47 19.33 -0.67
N GLU A 114 -20.07 19.24 0.59
CA GLU A 114 -20.09 20.41 1.46
C GLU A 114 -18.81 21.23 1.29
N THR A 115 -18.92 22.50 1.62
CA THR A 115 -17.74 23.32 1.86
C THR A 115 -17.29 23.04 3.28
N THR A 116 -16.10 22.47 3.47
CA THR A 116 -15.46 22.53 4.78
C THR A 116 -15.06 24.01 5.00
N ASN A 117 -15.83 24.66 5.86
CA ASN A 117 -16.19 26.09 5.79
C ASN A 117 -15.18 27.02 6.50
N TRP A 118 -14.20 27.67 5.84
CA TRP A 118 -13.08 28.30 6.61
C TRP A 118 -12.62 29.75 6.43
N VAL A 119 -12.80 30.47 5.31
CA VAL A 119 -12.54 31.93 5.30
C VAL A 119 -13.34 32.63 4.20
N SER A 120 -14.36 33.39 4.59
CA SER A 120 -15.09 34.48 3.87
C SER A 120 -15.51 34.35 2.39
N GLN A 121 -15.25 33.26 1.67
CA GLN A 121 -15.82 32.93 0.37
C GLN A 121 -16.18 31.44 0.31
N GLN A 122 -17.48 31.14 0.26
CA GLN A 122 -18.02 29.78 0.14
C GLN A 122 -17.62 29.20 -1.22
N ALA A 123 -16.52 28.46 -1.30
CA ALA A 123 -16.13 27.73 -2.50
C ALA A 123 -16.70 26.31 -2.42
N PRO A 124 -17.56 25.88 -3.36
CA PRO A 124 -18.36 24.67 -3.26
C PRO A 124 -17.48 23.41 -3.21
N GLY A 125 -17.99 22.30 -2.67
CA GLY A 125 -17.24 21.04 -2.50
C GLY A 125 -16.63 20.50 -3.82
N PRO A 126 -15.67 19.55 -3.75
CA PRO A 126 -14.99 18.98 -4.91
C PRO A 126 -15.90 18.59 -6.09
N ILE A 127 -17.07 18.02 -5.81
CA ILE A 127 -17.97 17.56 -6.88
C ILE A 127 -18.59 18.72 -7.68
N PHE A 128 -18.87 19.85 -7.03
CA PHE A 128 -19.41 21.04 -7.69
C PHE A 128 -18.37 21.69 -8.61
N TYR A 129 -17.08 21.65 -8.21
CA TYR A 129 -15.99 22.06 -9.09
C TYR A 129 -15.91 21.19 -10.33
N LEU A 130 -15.96 19.86 -10.17
CA LEU A 130 -15.99 18.93 -11.29
C LEU A 130 -17.20 19.18 -12.20
N ALA A 131 -18.39 19.35 -11.62
CA ALA A 131 -19.61 19.66 -12.38
C ALA A 131 -19.48 20.98 -13.15
N ASN A 132 -18.93 22.03 -12.54
CA ASN A 132 -18.71 23.31 -13.19
C ASN A 132 -17.80 23.19 -14.42
N TYR A 133 -16.70 22.43 -14.34
CA TYR A 133 -15.84 22.15 -15.48
C TYR A 133 -16.57 21.37 -16.57
N VAL A 134 -17.20 20.26 -16.19
CA VAL A 134 -17.93 19.38 -17.11
C VAL A 134 -19.04 20.13 -17.86
N ASN A 135 -19.78 21.00 -17.19
CA ASN A 135 -20.89 21.75 -17.77
C ASN A 135 -20.44 22.82 -18.79
N GLN A 136 -19.18 23.24 -18.74
CA GLN A 136 -18.60 24.23 -19.64
C GLN A 136 -17.85 23.61 -20.82
N MET A 137 -17.69 22.29 -20.86
CA MET A 137 -17.01 21.60 -21.97
C MET A 137 -17.76 21.75 -23.29
N ASP A 138 -17.02 21.67 -24.40
CA ASP A 138 -17.61 21.62 -25.75
C ASP A 138 -18.64 20.47 -25.82
N PRO A 139 -19.88 20.71 -26.29
CA PRO A 139 -20.93 19.69 -26.39
C PRO A 139 -20.55 18.44 -27.20
N ASN A 140 -19.51 18.51 -28.03
CA ASN A 140 -19.00 17.37 -28.78
C ASN A 140 -18.13 16.43 -27.94
N ILE A 141 -17.50 16.94 -26.86
CA ILE A 141 -16.71 16.15 -25.92
C ILE A 141 -17.65 15.27 -25.09
N THR A 142 -17.22 14.06 -24.77
CA THR A 142 -17.92 13.14 -23.87
C THR A 142 -17.18 13.11 -22.53
N PRO A 143 -17.70 13.75 -21.47
CA PRO A 143 -17.11 13.66 -20.13
C PRO A 143 -17.37 12.27 -19.55
N ILE A 144 -16.31 11.54 -19.23
CA ILE A 144 -16.30 10.23 -18.60
C ILE A 144 -15.71 10.39 -17.20
N ILE A 145 -16.55 10.20 -16.18
CA ILE A 145 -16.14 10.15 -14.79
C ILE A 145 -16.22 8.70 -14.34
N ARG A 146 -15.09 8.13 -13.90
CA ARG A 146 -15.01 6.77 -13.38
C ARG A 146 -14.64 6.84 -11.90
N PHE A 147 -15.48 6.29 -11.05
CA PHE A 147 -15.23 6.17 -9.62
C PHE A 147 -14.98 4.71 -9.29
N LEU A 148 -13.77 4.40 -8.84
CA LEU A 148 -13.35 3.06 -8.46
C LEU A 148 -13.24 2.96 -6.93
N ALA A 149 -13.93 1.99 -6.36
CA ALA A 149 -13.97 1.71 -4.93
C ALA A 149 -13.75 0.21 -4.66
N GLY A 150 -13.50 -0.14 -3.41
CA GLY A 150 -13.39 -1.51 -2.92
C GLY A 150 -13.40 -1.54 -1.40
N GLY A 151 -13.73 -2.66 -0.78
CA GLY A 151 -13.74 -2.77 0.69
C GLY A 151 -13.78 -4.22 1.14
N ALA A 152 -13.55 -4.45 2.44
CA ALA A 152 -13.50 -5.78 3.03
C ALA A 152 -14.87 -6.49 3.10
N GLU A 153 -15.96 -5.77 2.89
CA GLU A 153 -17.31 -6.32 2.99
C GLU A 153 -17.69 -7.10 1.72
N ASN A 154 -17.98 -8.40 1.90
CA ASN A 154 -18.65 -9.20 0.90
C ASN A 154 -20.08 -8.70 0.73
N SER A 155 -20.30 -7.91 -0.31
CA SER A 155 -21.62 -7.48 -0.73
C SER A 155 -21.96 -8.13 -2.06
N ASN A 156 -23.11 -8.81 -2.14
CA ASN A 156 -23.66 -9.16 -3.45
C ASN A 156 -24.26 -7.89 -4.10
N PRO A 157 -24.53 -7.89 -5.42
CA PRO A 157 -24.98 -6.69 -6.11
C PRO A 157 -26.28 -6.07 -5.58
N SER A 158 -27.21 -6.88 -5.10
CA SER A 158 -28.46 -6.38 -4.54
C SER A 158 -28.27 -5.67 -3.19
N THR A 159 -27.44 -6.24 -2.32
CA THR A 159 -27.11 -5.67 -1.01
C THR A 159 -26.22 -4.45 -1.16
N TRP A 160 -25.27 -4.47 -2.10
CA TRP A 160 -24.48 -3.30 -2.44
C TRP A 160 -25.37 -2.16 -2.92
N ALA A 161 -26.30 -2.41 -3.85
CA ALA A 161 -27.18 -1.35 -4.36
C ALA A 161 -28.06 -0.73 -3.27
N GLN A 162 -28.44 -1.51 -2.25
CA GLN A 162 -29.19 -0.97 -1.11
C GLN A 162 -28.33 -0.09 -0.21
N ASN A 163 -27.09 -0.49 0.06
CA ASN A 163 -26.25 0.14 1.08
C ASN A 163 -25.36 1.25 0.52
N GLN A 164 -24.83 1.08 -0.69
CA GLN A 164 -23.75 1.90 -1.23
C GLN A 164 -24.23 2.93 -2.26
N LEU A 165 -25.27 2.61 -3.03
CA LEU A 165 -25.86 3.54 -4.01
C LEU A 165 -26.23 4.92 -3.42
N PRO A 166 -26.80 5.03 -2.20
CA PRO A 166 -27.15 6.32 -1.61
C PRO A 166 -25.96 7.29 -1.49
N PHE A 167 -24.74 6.79 -1.23
CA PHE A 167 -23.55 7.65 -1.16
C PHE A 167 -23.27 8.31 -2.51
N TYR A 168 -23.24 7.54 -3.59
CA TYR A 168 -23.03 8.07 -4.93
C TYR A 168 -24.17 8.99 -5.37
N GLN A 169 -25.43 8.63 -5.07
CA GLN A 169 -26.57 9.50 -5.36
C GLN A 169 -26.44 10.85 -4.64
N ASN A 170 -26.05 10.85 -3.37
CA ASN A 170 -25.91 12.07 -2.59
C ASN A 170 -24.69 12.90 -3.00
N VAL A 171 -23.64 12.29 -3.55
CA VAL A 171 -22.49 13.00 -4.11
C VAL A 171 -22.82 13.64 -5.46
N PHE A 172 -23.36 12.87 -6.42
CA PHE A 172 -23.56 13.33 -7.79
C PHE A 172 -24.91 14.05 -8.01
N TRP A 173 -25.88 13.86 -7.11
CA TRP A 173 -27.14 14.61 -7.03
C TRP A 173 -27.35 15.15 -5.60
N PRO A 174 -26.51 16.09 -5.14
CA PRO A 174 -26.60 16.62 -3.78
C PRO A 174 -27.98 17.22 -3.52
N SER A 175 -28.57 16.85 -2.39
CA SER A 175 -29.97 17.21 -2.03
C SER A 175 -31.00 16.82 -3.11
N GLY A 176 -30.70 15.79 -3.92
CA GLY A 176 -31.54 15.34 -5.03
C GLY A 176 -31.46 16.24 -6.28
N GLN A 177 -30.59 17.25 -6.30
CA GLN A 177 -30.49 18.19 -7.41
C GLN A 177 -29.51 17.72 -8.50
N GLN A 178 -29.91 17.89 -9.75
CA GLN A 178 -29.03 17.67 -10.90
C GLN A 178 -28.05 18.85 -11.03
N ILE A 179 -26.77 18.61 -10.72
CA ILE A 179 -25.71 19.64 -10.82
C ILE A 179 -24.91 19.55 -12.13
N PHE A 180 -24.94 18.39 -12.79
CA PHE A 180 -24.35 18.19 -14.12
C PHE A 180 -25.40 18.43 -15.21
N THR A 181 -25.10 19.31 -16.16
CA THR A 181 -25.98 19.69 -17.27
C THR A 181 -25.42 19.30 -18.64
N HIS A 182 -24.17 18.85 -18.72
CA HIS A 182 -23.57 18.41 -19.98
C HIS A 182 -24.25 17.15 -20.54
N PRO A 183 -24.83 17.19 -21.76
CA PRO A 183 -25.73 16.14 -22.25
C PRO A 183 -25.08 14.77 -22.48
N LYS A 184 -23.74 14.75 -22.65
CA LYS A 184 -22.95 13.52 -22.83
C LYS A 184 -22.20 13.05 -21.58
N ALA A 185 -22.35 13.71 -20.43
CA ALA A 185 -21.60 13.34 -19.23
C ALA A 185 -22.08 11.99 -18.67
N MET A 186 -21.13 11.08 -18.48
CA MET A 186 -21.34 9.72 -17.97
C MET A 186 -20.59 9.53 -16.65
N LEU A 187 -21.26 8.88 -15.72
CA LEU A 187 -20.66 8.33 -14.51
C LEU A 187 -20.58 6.82 -14.64
N TYR A 188 -19.42 6.27 -14.31
CA TYR A 188 -19.20 4.85 -14.08
C TYR A 188 -18.76 4.66 -12.63
N VAL A 189 -19.38 3.73 -11.92
CA VAL A 189 -19.01 3.35 -10.56
C VAL A 189 -18.58 1.90 -10.58
N GLY A 190 -17.35 1.62 -10.16
CA GLY A 190 -16.78 0.29 -10.08
C GLY A 190 -16.52 -0.06 -8.63
N TYR A 191 -16.97 -1.23 -8.20
CA TYR A 191 -16.65 -1.80 -6.90
C TYR A 191 -15.82 -3.06 -7.15
N TYR A 192 -14.52 -3.00 -6.86
CA TYR A 192 -13.59 -4.11 -7.00
C TYR A 192 -13.31 -4.71 -5.63
N ASN A 193 -13.85 -5.91 -5.42
CA ASN A 193 -13.65 -6.73 -4.23
C ASN A 193 -13.88 -8.20 -4.64
N PRO A 194 -12.93 -8.82 -5.36
CA PRO A 194 -13.09 -10.18 -5.85
C PRO A 194 -13.35 -11.15 -4.70
N SER A 195 -14.60 -11.62 -4.57
CA SER A 195 -15.00 -12.60 -3.55
C SER A 195 -14.67 -14.02 -4.00
N LEU A 196 -13.44 -14.21 -4.46
CA LEU A 196 -12.93 -15.50 -4.86
C LEU A 196 -12.54 -16.28 -3.61
N HIS A 197 -13.53 -17.02 -3.12
CA HIS A 197 -13.31 -18.06 -2.16
C HIS A 197 -12.55 -19.19 -2.84
N TYR A 198 -11.33 -19.46 -2.36
CA TYR A 198 -10.67 -20.71 -2.70
C TYR A 198 -11.58 -21.87 -2.25
N LYS A 199 -12.13 -22.63 -3.22
CA LYS A 199 -12.97 -23.80 -2.94
C LYS A 199 -12.21 -25.08 -3.32
N PRO A 200 -12.12 -26.09 -2.44
CA PRO A 200 -11.60 -27.39 -2.82
C PRO A 200 -12.49 -28.02 -3.89
N PRO A 201 -11.93 -28.82 -4.81
CA PRO A 201 -12.71 -29.54 -5.80
C PRO A 201 -13.43 -30.71 -5.12
N ALA A 202 -14.68 -30.50 -4.74
CA ALA A 202 -15.67 -31.57 -4.64
C ALA A 202 -16.77 -31.40 -5.70
N MET A 203 -16.63 -30.44 -6.64
CA MET A 203 -17.69 -30.05 -7.58
C MET A 203 -17.20 -29.59 -8.99
N ALA A 204 -16.00 -29.97 -9.42
CA ALA A 204 -15.56 -29.73 -10.81
C ALA A 204 -15.30 -31.09 -11.49
N ASP A 205 -16.28 -31.55 -12.28
CA ASP A 205 -16.24 -32.83 -13.01
C ASP A 205 -15.27 -32.85 -14.22
N SER A 206 -14.39 -31.86 -14.37
CA SER A 206 -13.47 -31.78 -15.51
C SER A 206 -12.01 -31.70 -15.07
N ALA A 207 -11.26 -32.75 -15.37
CA ALA A 207 -9.85 -32.96 -15.05
C ALA A 207 -8.86 -32.07 -15.86
N GLU A 208 -9.25 -30.89 -16.34
CA GLU A 208 -8.43 -30.07 -17.26
C GLU A 208 -7.86 -28.77 -16.66
N SER A 209 -8.32 -28.27 -15.50
CA SER A 209 -7.62 -27.20 -14.78
C SER A 209 -6.67 -27.80 -13.75
N VAL A 210 -5.40 -28.00 -14.15
CA VAL A 210 -4.33 -28.39 -13.23
C VAL A 210 -4.29 -27.37 -12.07
N HIS A 211 -4.58 -27.84 -10.87
CA HIS A 211 -4.66 -27.05 -9.63
C HIS A 211 -3.32 -26.35 -9.34
N GLN A 212 -3.22 -25.05 -9.66
CA GLN A 212 -1.96 -24.30 -9.61
C GLN A 212 -1.48 -23.99 -8.18
N LEU A 213 -2.41 -23.82 -7.23
CA LEU A 213 -2.07 -23.46 -5.85
C LEU A 213 -1.36 -24.59 -5.05
N PRO A 214 -1.75 -25.88 -5.15
CA PRO A 214 -0.95 -26.98 -4.56
C PRO A 214 0.44 -27.10 -5.09
N VAL A 215 0.59 -27.06 -6.41
CA VAL A 215 1.91 -27.07 -7.03
C VAL A 215 2.73 -25.86 -6.55
N TRP A 216 2.09 -24.70 -6.41
CA TRP A 216 2.72 -23.50 -5.84
C TRP A 216 3.27 -23.71 -4.44
N LEU A 217 2.46 -24.29 -3.55
CA LEU A 217 2.80 -24.40 -2.14
C LEU A 217 3.82 -25.54 -1.88
N GLU A 218 3.69 -26.67 -2.56
CA GLU A 218 4.68 -27.76 -2.51
C GLU A 218 6.07 -27.30 -2.97
N GLU A 219 6.14 -26.55 -4.08
CA GLU A 219 7.41 -26.04 -4.58
C GLU A 219 8.02 -25.00 -3.64
N LEU A 220 7.19 -24.12 -3.07
CA LEU A 220 7.62 -23.12 -2.12
C LEU A 220 8.29 -23.78 -0.90
N ILE A 221 7.71 -24.88 -0.40
CA ILE A 221 8.28 -25.67 0.68
C ILE A 221 9.59 -26.33 0.26
N ARG A 222 9.60 -26.99 -0.92
CA ARG A 222 10.80 -27.61 -1.47
C ARG A 222 11.94 -26.60 -1.56
N LYS A 223 11.66 -25.39 -2.03
CA LYS A 223 12.65 -24.33 -2.15
C LYS A 223 13.19 -23.87 -0.79
N VAL A 224 12.33 -23.66 0.21
CA VAL A 224 12.78 -23.30 1.56
C VAL A 224 13.70 -24.40 2.13
N LYS A 225 13.36 -25.68 1.95
CA LYS A 225 14.25 -26.78 2.37
C LYS A 225 15.58 -26.75 1.68
N ASP A 226 15.58 -26.67 0.35
CA ASP A 226 16.81 -26.76 -0.45
C ASP A 226 17.76 -25.63 -0.08
N ASP A 227 17.24 -24.41 0.05
CA ASP A 227 18.02 -23.23 0.43
C ASP A 227 18.54 -23.34 1.86
N VAL A 228 17.75 -23.90 2.78
CA VAL A 228 18.17 -24.04 4.17
C VAL A 228 19.12 -25.22 4.38
N ILE A 229 19.00 -26.31 3.63
CA ILE A 229 19.99 -27.39 3.59
C ILE A 229 21.31 -26.86 3.00
N ALA A 230 21.24 -26.08 1.93
CA ALA A 230 22.42 -25.43 1.35
C ALA A 230 23.08 -24.48 2.36
N PHE A 231 22.27 -23.70 3.08
CA PHE A 231 22.73 -22.84 4.16
C PHE A 231 23.35 -23.64 5.32
N ALA A 232 22.70 -24.72 5.77
CA ALA A 232 23.19 -25.61 6.82
C ALA A 232 24.56 -26.18 6.47
N LYS A 233 24.77 -26.60 5.22
CA LYS A 233 26.09 -27.06 4.74
C LYS A 233 27.14 -25.95 4.72
N LEU A 234 26.71 -24.70 4.48
CA LEU A 234 27.59 -23.54 4.49
C LEU A 234 28.05 -23.20 5.92
N VAL A 235 27.12 -23.16 6.88
CA VAL A 235 27.40 -22.80 8.28
C VAL A 235 27.90 -23.99 9.13
N GLY A 236 27.53 -25.21 8.77
CA GLY A 236 27.84 -26.47 9.44
C GLY A 236 29.13 -27.12 8.97
N LYS A 237 29.95 -26.44 8.14
CA LYS A 237 31.30 -26.95 7.78
C LYS A 237 32.14 -27.33 9.00
N ASP A 238 31.86 -26.70 10.15
CA ASP A 238 32.52 -26.94 11.42
C ASP A 238 31.59 -27.60 12.48
N SER A 239 30.34 -27.95 12.15
CA SER A 239 29.39 -28.61 13.07
C SER A 239 28.35 -29.48 12.34
N LYS A 240 28.57 -30.80 12.39
CA LYS A 240 27.63 -31.81 11.87
C LYS A 240 26.31 -31.86 12.65
N GLU A 241 26.36 -31.57 13.95
CA GLU A 241 25.19 -31.53 14.83
C GLU A 241 24.19 -30.45 14.36
N LEU A 242 24.69 -29.28 13.97
CA LEU A 242 23.87 -28.20 13.44
C LEU A 242 23.17 -28.59 12.12
N GLU A 243 23.87 -29.30 11.24
CA GLU A 243 23.30 -29.81 9.99
C GLU A 243 22.17 -30.82 10.28
N GLU A 244 22.37 -31.75 11.22
CA GLU A 244 21.38 -32.74 11.62
C GLU A 244 20.15 -32.11 12.31
N GLU A 245 20.34 -31.10 13.17
CA GLU A 245 19.25 -30.36 13.82
C GLU A 245 18.37 -29.61 12.80
N ILE A 246 18.99 -28.93 11.83
CA ILE A 246 18.28 -28.22 10.76
C ILE A 246 17.52 -29.21 9.87
N LYS A 247 18.13 -30.33 9.51
CA LYS A 247 17.45 -31.36 8.72
C LYS A 247 16.21 -31.91 9.46
N ALA A 248 16.36 -32.28 10.73
CA ALA A 248 15.26 -32.79 11.54
C ALA A 248 14.13 -31.76 11.73
N PHE A 249 14.45 -30.46 11.72
CA PHE A 249 13.47 -29.38 11.70
C PHE A 249 12.61 -29.41 10.43
N PHE A 250 13.23 -29.57 9.25
CA PHE A 250 12.49 -29.61 7.98
C PHE A 250 11.67 -30.88 7.77
N ASP A 251 12.19 -32.03 8.24
CA ASP A 251 11.43 -33.29 8.18
C ASP A 251 10.11 -33.20 8.97
N ARG A 252 10.07 -32.40 10.06
CA ARG A 252 8.83 -32.11 10.81
C ARG A 252 7.96 -31.08 10.10
N LEU A 253 8.57 -30.01 9.58
CA LEU A 253 7.87 -28.95 8.85
C LEU A 253 7.03 -29.52 7.70
N ASP A 254 7.49 -30.58 7.04
CA ASP A 254 6.74 -31.23 5.95
C ASP A 254 5.37 -31.74 6.34
N ALA A 255 5.32 -32.54 7.40
CA ALA A 255 4.07 -33.10 7.87
C ALA A 255 3.10 -31.99 8.31
N ASP A 256 3.62 -30.96 8.97
CA ASP A 256 2.83 -29.85 9.50
C ASP A 256 2.32 -28.93 8.38
N LEU A 257 3.15 -28.69 7.36
CA LEU A 257 2.77 -27.90 6.20
C LEU A 257 1.80 -28.65 5.31
N GLU A 258 1.99 -29.94 5.02
CA GLU A 258 0.97 -30.74 4.32
C GLU A 258 -0.40 -30.64 5.01
N ALA A 259 -0.43 -30.62 6.34
CA ALA A 259 -1.67 -30.43 7.08
C ALA A 259 -2.26 -29.01 6.95
N LEU A 260 -1.43 -27.97 6.94
CA LEU A 260 -1.84 -26.58 6.69
C LEU A 260 -2.34 -26.39 5.25
N ILE A 261 -1.65 -26.96 4.27
CA ILE A 261 -2.03 -27.03 2.87
C ILE A 261 -3.42 -27.65 2.74
N ASN A 262 -3.63 -28.81 3.34
CA ASN A 262 -4.93 -29.50 3.35
C ASN A 262 -6.03 -28.67 4.03
N TRP A 263 -5.69 -27.87 5.05
CA TRP A 263 -6.64 -26.94 5.66
C TRP A 263 -7.02 -25.79 4.71
N ILE A 264 -6.03 -25.15 4.07
CA ILE A 264 -6.25 -24.11 3.04
C ILE A 264 -7.09 -24.70 1.91
N TYR A 265 -6.87 -25.97 1.54
CA TYR A 265 -7.72 -26.64 0.56
C TYR A 265 -9.16 -26.74 1.01
N THR A 266 -9.37 -27.18 2.24
CA THR A 266 -10.72 -27.52 2.73
C THR A 266 -11.54 -26.33 3.19
N HIS A 267 -10.95 -25.13 3.24
CA HIS A 267 -11.58 -23.94 3.79
C HIS A 267 -11.56 -22.77 2.81
N THR A 268 -12.69 -22.09 2.75
CA THR A 268 -12.83 -20.82 2.07
C THR A 268 -11.97 -19.75 2.75
N LEU A 269 -10.98 -19.21 2.03
CA LEU A 269 -10.32 -17.96 2.44
C LEU A 269 -11.23 -16.76 2.17
N PRO A 270 -11.28 -15.76 3.09
CA PRO A 270 -11.99 -14.51 2.85
C PRO A 270 -11.37 -13.75 1.66
N PRO A 271 -12.08 -12.77 1.07
CA PRO A 271 -11.48 -11.88 0.08
C PRO A 271 -10.31 -11.15 0.73
N LEU A 272 -9.11 -11.35 0.19
CA LEU A 272 -7.89 -10.73 0.70
C LEU A 272 -7.52 -9.45 -0.05
N SER A 273 -8.26 -9.11 -1.11
CA SER A 273 -7.88 -8.09 -2.08
C SER A 273 -9.09 -7.27 -2.50
N TRP A 274 -8.98 -5.95 -2.39
CA TRP A 274 -9.94 -4.98 -2.91
C TRP A 274 -9.20 -3.68 -3.29
N ASN A 275 -9.88 -2.79 -4.02
CA ASN A 275 -9.29 -1.49 -4.35
C ASN A 275 -9.01 -0.70 -3.06
N HIS A 276 -7.73 -0.43 -2.82
CA HIS A 276 -7.27 0.43 -1.74
C HIS A 276 -6.43 1.60 -2.29
N ALA A 277 -6.30 1.73 -3.61
CA ALA A 277 -5.71 2.90 -4.23
C ALA A 277 -6.55 4.17 -3.99
N LYS A 278 -5.85 5.28 -3.85
CA LYS A 278 -6.43 6.61 -3.57
C LYS A 278 -5.81 7.61 -4.50
N PHE A 279 -6.59 8.05 -5.49
CA PHE A 279 -6.13 9.09 -6.39
C PHE A 279 -7.27 9.80 -7.11
N VAL A 280 -6.95 10.98 -7.62
CA VAL A 280 -7.70 11.67 -8.67
C VAL A 280 -6.76 11.86 -9.85
N ALA A 281 -7.13 11.32 -11.00
CA ALA A 281 -6.35 11.40 -12.23
C ALA A 281 -7.22 12.00 -13.34
N VAL A 282 -6.74 13.06 -14.00
CA VAL A 282 -7.52 13.80 -14.99
C VAL A 282 -6.75 13.90 -16.30
N ASN A 283 -7.36 13.39 -17.38
CA ASN A 283 -6.90 13.53 -18.77
C ASN A 283 -5.41 13.20 -19.02
N GLY A 284 -4.82 12.29 -18.24
CA GLY A 284 -3.39 11.93 -18.29
C GLY A 284 -2.44 13.06 -17.94
N ARG A 285 -2.91 14.06 -17.20
CA ARG A 285 -2.15 15.27 -16.89
C ARG A 285 -1.93 15.50 -15.44
N THR A 286 -2.98 15.42 -14.64
CA THR A 286 -2.88 15.78 -13.23
C THR A 286 -3.27 14.60 -12.38
N LEU A 287 -2.42 14.34 -11.39
CA LEU A 287 -2.58 13.28 -10.43
C LEU A 287 -2.52 13.88 -9.03
N VAL A 288 -3.46 13.51 -8.17
CA VAL A 288 -3.33 13.57 -6.71
C VAL A 288 -3.31 12.12 -6.23
N THR A 289 -2.31 11.70 -5.44
CA THR A 289 -2.27 10.34 -4.88
C THR A 289 -1.56 10.29 -3.53
N GLY A 290 -1.96 9.36 -2.66
CA GLY A 290 -1.38 9.22 -1.32
C GLY A 290 -2.16 8.29 -0.42
N GLY A 291 -2.07 8.52 0.89
CA GLY A 291 -2.73 7.68 1.90
C GLY A 291 -4.19 8.05 2.20
N ALA A 292 -4.62 9.27 1.83
CA ALA A 292 -5.88 9.83 2.30
C ALA A 292 -7.09 9.33 1.52
N ASN A 293 -8.12 8.91 2.27
CA ASN A 293 -9.43 8.59 1.72
C ASN A 293 -10.19 9.88 1.40
N PHE A 294 -11.06 9.86 0.39
CA PHE A 294 -12.02 10.95 0.15
C PHE A 294 -13.22 10.83 1.09
N TRP A 295 -12.96 10.72 2.40
CA TRP A 295 -13.95 10.55 3.46
C TRP A 295 -14.13 11.84 4.26
N ASP A 296 -15.29 11.96 4.89
CA ASP A 296 -15.67 13.13 5.69
C ASP A 296 -14.65 13.46 6.77
N VAL A 297 -14.00 12.46 7.36
CA VAL A 297 -12.99 12.66 8.41
C VAL A 297 -11.82 13.56 7.97
N TYR A 298 -11.45 13.56 6.69
CA TYR A 298 -10.40 14.43 6.13
C TYR A 298 -10.89 15.85 5.80
N GLY A 299 -12.21 16.02 5.73
CA GLY A 299 -12.86 17.32 5.55
C GLY A 299 -13.24 17.98 6.88
N THR A 300 -13.77 17.21 7.83
CA THR A 300 -14.32 17.71 9.09
C THR A 300 -13.26 17.90 10.17
N GLY A 301 -12.16 17.15 10.11
CA GLY A 301 -11.16 17.10 11.19
C GLY A 301 -11.67 16.41 12.45
N GLU A 302 -12.77 15.64 12.37
CA GLU A 302 -13.37 14.90 13.50
C GLU A 302 -12.39 13.92 14.14
N ARG A 303 -11.44 13.41 13.36
CA ARG A 303 -10.29 12.68 13.87
C ARG A 303 -9.04 13.44 13.48
N ASN A 304 -8.14 13.62 14.43
CA ASN A 304 -6.86 14.27 14.18
C ASN A 304 -5.93 13.34 13.38
N LEU A 305 -6.18 13.19 12.08
CA LEU A 305 -5.48 12.27 11.18
C LEU A 305 -4.36 12.97 10.40
N PHE A 306 -3.11 12.63 10.72
CA PHE A 306 -1.97 12.97 9.89
C PHE A 306 -1.84 11.99 8.74
N ASP A 307 -1.90 12.50 7.52
CA ASP A 307 -1.66 11.72 6.32
C ASP A 307 -0.98 12.62 5.28
N PHE A 308 -0.59 12.06 4.15
CA PHE A 308 0.18 12.74 3.12
C PHE A 308 -0.28 12.29 1.73
N SER A 309 -0.49 13.25 0.84
CA SER A 309 -0.62 13.00 -0.61
C SER A 309 0.28 13.94 -1.40
N MET A 310 0.70 13.48 -2.56
CA MET A 310 1.45 14.28 -3.53
C MET A 310 0.59 14.61 -4.73
N ARG A 311 1.06 15.60 -5.48
CA ARG A 311 0.45 16.03 -6.74
C ARG A 311 1.48 16.04 -7.85
N ALA A 312 1.10 15.57 -9.02
CA ALA A 312 1.97 15.52 -10.19
C ALA A 312 1.25 16.06 -11.44
N TRP A 313 1.98 16.86 -12.21
CA TRP A 313 1.65 17.26 -13.57
C TRP A 313 2.49 16.44 -14.55
N GLY A 314 1.85 15.53 -15.28
CA GLY A 314 2.45 14.83 -16.41
C GLY A 314 2.12 13.35 -16.38
N ASP A 315 3.04 12.59 -16.94
CA ASP A 315 2.80 11.23 -17.39
C ASP A 315 2.57 10.24 -16.24
N ALA A 316 2.90 10.56 -14.98
CA ALA A 316 2.52 9.73 -13.84
C ALA A 316 1.00 9.54 -13.74
N THR A 317 0.23 10.50 -14.26
CA THR A 317 -1.23 10.42 -14.37
C THR A 317 -1.66 9.32 -15.34
N ILE A 318 -0.94 9.15 -16.46
CA ILE A 318 -1.20 8.08 -17.44
C ILE A 318 -1.04 6.72 -16.76
N SER A 319 0.00 6.55 -15.92
CA SER A 319 0.20 5.32 -15.15
C SER A 319 -0.98 5.04 -14.20
N ALA A 320 -1.48 6.06 -13.48
CA ALA A 320 -2.64 5.90 -12.60
C ALA A 320 -3.92 5.51 -13.36
N GLN A 321 -4.15 6.09 -14.54
CA GLN A 321 -5.30 5.73 -15.38
C GLN A 321 -5.14 4.37 -16.05
N THR A 322 -3.91 3.97 -16.37
CA THR A 322 -3.59 2.62 -16.88
C THR A 322 -3.82 1.56 -15.80
N TYR A 323 -3.49 1.88 -14.55
CA TYR A 323 -3.86 1.07 -13.39
C TYR A 323 -5.39 0.97 -13.24
N ALA A 324 -6.12 2.08 -13.34
CA ALA A 324 -7.59 2.07 -13.29
C ALA A 324 -8.16 1.21 -14.43
N ASP A 325 -7.64 1.35 -15.66
CA ASP A 325 -8.05 0.55 -16.81
C ASP A 325 -7.86 -0.94 -16.59
N ASN A 326 -6.79 -1.35 -15.92
CA ASN A 326 -6.58 -2.76 -15.57
C ASN A 326 -7.71 -3.30 -14.67
N ILE A 327 -8.15 -2.51 -13.70
CA ILE A 327 -9.25 -2.89 -12.81
C ILE A 327 -10.59 -2.83 -13.55
N TRP A 328 -10.81 -1.81 -14.39
CA TRP A 328 -12.03 -1.70 -15.21
C TRP A 328 -12.17 -2.83 -16.23
N ARG A 329 -11.06 -3.32 -16.82
CA ARG A 329 -11.07 -4.52 -17.66
C ARG A 329 -11.54 -5.75 -16.90
N TYR A 330 -11.12 -5.91 -15.64
CA TYR A 330 -11.64 -6.98 -14.78
C TYR A 330 -13.12 -6.77 -14.49
N LEU A 331 -13.55 -5.57 -14.10
CA LEU A 331 -14.95 -5.28 -13.79
C LEU A 331 -15.90 -5.42 -14.98
N ALA A 332 -15.41 -5.25 -16.20
CA ALA A 332 -16.18 -5.47 -17.42
C ALA A 332 -16.52 -6.96 -17.63
N GLN A 333 -15.65 -7.86 -17.15
CA GLN A 333 -15.81 -9.31 -17.24
C GLN A 333 -15.23 -9.99 -15.98
N PRO A 334 -15.89 -9.86 -14.81
CA PRO A 334 -15.39 -10.47 -13.59
C PRO A 334 -15.33 -11.99 -13.74
N HIS A 335 -14.43 -12.63 -13.00
CA HIS A 335 -14.36 -14.09 -12.97
C HIS A 335 -15.71 -14.69 -12.56
N ALA A 336 -16.12 -15.83 -13.13
CA ALA A 336 -17.45 -16.40 -12.90
C ALA A 336 -17.76 -16.75 -11.43
N MET A 337 -16.73 -16.94 -10.61
CA MET A 337 -16.84 -17.19 -9.17
C MET A 337 -16.86 -15.92 -8.32
N ASP A 338 -16.61 -14.76 -8.93
CA ASP A 338 -16.68 -13.47 -8.25
C ASP A 338 -18.13 -13.00 -8.19
N SER A 339 -18.65 -12.86 -6.98
CA SER A 339 -20.02 -12.43 -6.72
C SER A 339 -20.10 -11.04 -6.08
N SER A 340 -18.95 -10.37 -5.93
CA SER A 340 -18.84 -9.11 -5.17
C SER A 340 -18.24 -7.96 -5.98
N SER A 341 -17.47 -8.24 -7.03
CA SER A 341 -17.06 -7.17 -7.94
C SER A 341 -18.16 -6.84 -8.96
N MET A 342 -18.30 -5.55 -9.25
CA MET A 342 -19.41 -5.04 -10.05
C MET A 342 -19.15 -3.64 -10.56
N ALA A 343 -19.84 -3.28 -11.64
CA ALA A 343 -19.77 -1.98 -12.26
C ALA A 343 -21.17 -1.50 -12.64
N TRP A 344 -21.37 -0.18 -12.53
CA TRP A 344 -22.59 0.50 -12.94
C TRP A 344 -22.28 1.73 -13.75
N SER A 345 -23.27 2.19 -14.51
CA SER A 345 -23.19 3.44 -15.23
C SER A 345 -24.52 4.19 -15.21
N THR A 346 -24.42 5.52 -15.35
CA THR A 346 -25.57 6.39 -15.54
C THR A 346 -25.16 7.68 -16.25
N LYS A 347 -26.10 8.30 -16.95
CA LYS A 347 -25.93 9.70 -17.37
C LYS A 347 -25.97 10.59 -16.14
N LEU A 348 -25.19 11.67 -16.17
CA LEU A 348 -25.20 12.67 -15.10
C LEU A 348 -26.21 13.79 -15.36
N ALA A 349 -26.51 14.09 -16.63
CA ALA A 349 -27.48 15.11 -17.02
C ALA A 349 -28.93 14.60 -17.04
N VAL A 350 -29.33 13.87 -15.99
CA VAL A 350 -30.69 13.35 -15.79
C VAL A 350 -31.11 13.57 -14.33
N PRO A 351 -32.42 13.52 -14.01
CA PRO A 351 -32.87 13.48 -12.62
C PRO A 351 -32.21 12.34 -11.85
N ARG A 352 -32.06 12.49 -10.52
CA ARG A 352 -31.49 11.44 -9.64
C ARG A 352 -32.15 10.09 -9.95
N PRO A 353 -31.38 9.09 -10.42
CA PRO A 353 -31.95 7.79 -10.75
C PRO A 353 -32.22 6.98 -9.48
N ASP A 354 -33.32 6.23 -9.42
CA ASP A 354 -33.64 5.34 -8.29
C ASP A 354 -32.69 4.13 -8.20
N ALA A 355 -32.12 3.71 -9.34
CA ALA A 355 -31.15 2.65 -9.46
C ALA A 355 -30.13 2.96 -10.57
N PHE A 356 -28.88 2.52 -10.40
CA PHE A 356 -27.92 2.54 -11.51
C PHE A 356 -28.08 1.29 -12.37
N GLN A 357 -27.87 1.45 -13.68
CA GLN A 357 -27.83 0.31 -14.59
C GLN A 357 -26.48 -0.38 -14.43
N GLN A 358 -26.48 -1.71 -14.40
CA GLN A 358 -25.24 -2.47 -14.49
C GLN A 358 -24.49 -2.00 -15.74
N ALA A 359 -23.21 -1.65 -15.58
CA ALA A 359 -22.39 -1.24 -16.71
C ALA A 359 -22.31 -2.42 -17.68
N SER A 360 -22.50 -2.15 -18.97
CA SER A 360 -22.15 -3.09 -20.02
C SER A 360 -20.65 -3.42 -19.94
N SER A 361 -20.21 -4.44 -20.67
CA SER A 361 -18.78 -4.74 -20.91
C SER A 361 -17.98 -3.57 -21.51
N ASP A 362 -18.65 -2.49 -21.90
CA ASP A 362 -18.11 -1.39 -22.71
C ASP A 362 -17.80 -0.13 -21.86
N VAL A 363 -17.24 -0.32 -20.66
CA VAL A 363 -16.74 0.83 -19.87
C VAL A 363 -15.60 1.50 -20.66
N PRO A 364 -15.68 2.81 -20.95
CA PRO A 364 -14.62 3.51 -21.66
C PRO A 364 -13.30 3.40 -20.90
N LEU A 365 -12.28 2.93 -21.60
CA LEU A 365 -10.91 2.87 -21.10
C LEU A 365 -10.18 4.15 -21.49
N TYR A 366 -9.23 4.55 -20.67
CA TYR A 366 -8.44 5.74 -20.91
C TYR A 366 -7.58 5.55 -22.17
N GLY A 367 -7.64 6.53 -23.08
CA GLY A 367 -6.91 6.51 -24.34
C GLY A 367 -5.45 6.92 -24.22
N HIS A 368 -4.68 6.74 -25.29
CA HIS A 368 -3.28 7.15 -25.32
C HIS A 368 -3.12 8.67 -25.34
N THR A 369 -2.45 9.21 -24.33
CA THR A 369 -1.95 10.58 -24.33
C THR A 369 -0.47 10.59 -24.72
N PRO A 370 -0.05 11.45 -25.66
CA PRO A 370 1.35 11.79 -25.90
C PRO A 370 2.10 12.00 -24.58
N GLN A 371 3.13 11.18 -24.41
CA GLN A 371 4.00 11.22 -23.25
C GLN A 371 5.01 12.35 -23.38
N THR A 372 5.35 12.94 -22.25
CA THR A 372 6.39 13.96 -22.13
C THR A 372 7.76 13.28 -22.27
N PRO A 373 8.62 13.67 -23.22
CA PRO A 373 9.88 12.96 -23.47
C PRO A 373 10.96 13.26 -22.41
N THR A 374 10.80 14.35 -21.65
CA THR A 374 11.77 14.85 -20.66
C THR A 374 11.05 15.55 -19.52
N GLY A 375 11.58 15.52 -18.31
CA GLY A 375 11.00 16.22 -17.17
C GLY A 375 11.48 15.64 -15.85
N ILE A 376 10.73 15.88 -14.79
CA ILE A 376 10.96 15.29 -13.47
C ILE A 376 10.61 13.79 -13.55
N PRO A 377 11.58 12.89 -13.30
CA PRO A 377 11.32 11.46 -13.36
C PRO A 377 10.46 11.03 -12.17
N VAL A 378 9.45 10.21 -12.45
CA VAL A 378 8.61 9.56 -11.44
C VAL A 378 8.48 8.09 -11.80
N LEU A 379 8.77 7.21 -10.85
CA LEU A 379 8.50 5.79 -10.98
C LEU A 379 7.19 5.46 -10.25
N THR A 380 6.14 5.21 -11.00
CA THR A 380 4.88 4.70 -10.45
C THR A 380 5.06 3.22 -10.13
N THR A 381 4.58 2.78 -8.97
CA THR A 381 4.54 1.37 -8.56
C THR A 381 3.20 1.04 -7.90
N SER A 382 2.68 -0.16 -8.17
CA SER A 382 1.36 -0.60 -7.75
C SER A 382 1.37 -2.04 -7.24
N LYS A 383 0.30 -2.42 -6.55
CA LYS A 383 -0.12 -3.81 -6.36
C LYS A 383 -1.36 -4.04 -7.20
N ILE A 384 -1.34 -5.07 -8.05
CA ILE A 384 -2.41 -5.36 -9.00
C ILE A 384 -2.81 -6.83 -8.85
N GLY A 385 -4.12 -7.10 -8.87
CA GLY A 385 -4.74 -8.45 -8.84
C GLY A 385 -4.16 -9.51 -9.78
N ASP A 386 -3.49 -9.05 -10.83
CA ASP A 386 -3.07 -9.74 -12.05
C ASP A 386 -4.08 -10.78 -12.61
N TRP A 387 -5.02 -10.29 -13.40
CA TRP A 387 -6.12 -11.08 -13.99
C TRP A 387 -6.00 -11.33 -15.49
N ARG A 388 -4.87 -11.00 -16.10
CA ARG A 388 -4.78 -10.71 -17.55
C ARG A 388 -5.11 -11.87 -18.49
N ASP A 389 -5.05 -13.12 -18.03
CA ASP A 389 -5.34 -14.29 -18.88
C ASP A 389 -6.67 -14.99 -18.57
N GLY A 390 -7.46 -14.49 -17.62
CA GLY A 390 -8.77 -15.06 -17.24
C GLY A 390 -8.75 -16.52 -16.78
N SER A 391 -7.58 -17.17 -16.75
CA SER A 391 -7.39 -18.59 -16.45
C SER A 391 -7.17 -18.85 -14.97
N ARG A 392 -6.95 -17.79 -14.18
CA ARG A 392 -6.70 -17.87 -12.74
C ARG A 392 -8.01 -17.90 -11.97
N GLU A 393 -8.06 -18.83 -11.02
CA GLU A 393 -9.20 -18.99 -10.10
C GLU A 393 -9.10 -18.08 -8.86
N TYR A 394 -8.01 -17.32 -8.70
CA TYR A 394 -7.72 -16.52 -7.50
C TYR A 394 -6.90 -15.24 -7.83
N PRO A 395 -7.01 -14.18 -6.99
CA PRO A 395 -6.14 -13.01 -7.09
C PRO A 395 -4.70 -13.38 -6.77
N VAL A 396 -3.72 -12.87 -7.53
CA VAL A 396 -2.31 -13.24 -7.37
C VAL A 396 -1.74 -12.89 -5.99
N GLN A 397 -2.30 -11.89 -5.31
CA GLN A 397 -1.88 -11.46 -3.98
C GLN A 397 -2.17 -12.49 -2.88
N ILE A 398 -3.00 -13.51 -3.15
CA ILE A 398 -3.14 -14.66 -2.23
C ILE A 398 -1.81 -15.38 -2.03
N LEU A 399 -0.95 -15.39 -3.05
CA LEU A 399 0.38 -15.99 -2.97
C LEU A 399 1.27 -15.20 -2.00
N ASP A 400 1.17 -13.87 -2.04
CA ASP A 400 1.87 -13.00 -1.08
C ASP A 400 1.34 -13.21 0.35
N ALA A 401 0.03 -13.39 0.51
CA ALA A 401 -0.59 -13.67 1.80
C ALA A 401 -0.14 -14.99 2.42
N ILE A 402 -0.14 -16.06 1.63
CA ILE A 402 0.32 -17.37 2.10
C ILE A 402 1.81 -17.32 2.46
N ARG A 403 2.63 -16.60 1.68
CA ARG A 403 4.04 -16.37 2.02
C ARG A 403 4.20 -15.72 3.39
N ASP A 404 3.50 -14.60 3.62
CA ASP A 404 3.64 -13.83 4.86
C ASP A 404 3.12 -14.61 6.08
N ILE A 405 2.06 -15.44 5.92
CA ILE A 405 1.57 -16.38 6.95
C ILE A 405 2.59 -17.47 7.23
N LEU A 406 3.17 -18.09 6.19
CA LEU A 406 4.19 -19.12 6.35
C LEU A 406 5.39 -18.60 7.15
N LEU A 407 5.83 -17.37 6.89
CA LEU A 407 6.92 -16.74 7.64
C LEU A 407 6.61 -16.61 9.14
N GLN A 408 5.34 -16.42 9.54
CA GLN A 408 4.96 -16.43 10.96
C GLN A 408 5.13 -17.81 11.59
N GLY A 409 4.69 -18.86 10.89
CA GLY A 409 4.86 -20.25 11.33
C GLY A 409 6.33 -20.64 11.44
N LEU A 410 7.13 -20.30 10.42
CA LEU A 410 8.57 -20.53 10.40
C LEU A 410 9.31 -19.80 11.54
N TRP A 411 8.88 -18.59 11.91
CA TRP A 411 9.40 -17.90 13.09
C TRP A 411 9.13 -18.69 14.38
N GLY A 412 7.89 -19.13 14.59
CA GLY A 412 7.49 -19.90 15.77
C GLY A 412 8.27 -21.20 15.87
N LEU A 413 8.33 -21.98 14.78
CA LEU A 413 9.07 -23.23 14.73
C LEU A 413 10.57 -23.01 14.97
N ASN A 414 11.17 -21.97 14.38
CA ASN A 414 12.58 -21.66 14.59
C ASN A 414 12.85 -21.36 16.07
N LYS A 415 11.96 -20.63 16.75
CA LYS A 415 12.07 -20.40 18.20
C LYS A 415 11.89 -21.66 19.03
N LEU A 416 10.98 -22.54 18.65
CA LEU A 416 10.67 -23.76 19.40
C LEU A 416 11.79 -24.80 19.29
N HIS A 417 12.30 -25.02 18.08
CA HIS A 417 13.18 -26.16 17.79
C HIS A 417 14.66 -25.77 17.63
N LEU A 418 14.94 -24.50 17.31
CA LEU A 418 16.29 -23.99 17.11
C LEU A 418 16.51 -22.71 17.94
N PRO A 419 16.26 -22.69 19.26
CA PRO A 419 16.26 -21.46 20.06
C PRO A 419 17.59 -20.71 20.08
N LYS A 420 18.69 -21.37 19.71
CA LYS A 420 20.05 -20.80 19.65
C LYS A 420 20.41 -20.24 18.27
N ILE A 421 19.63 -20.53 17.23
CA ILE A 421 19.92 -20.23 15.83
C ILE A 421 18.72 -19.54 15.23
N ASN A 422 18.92 -18.38 14.59
CA ASN A 422 17.85 -17.70 13.90
C ASN A 422 18.01 -17.86 12.38
N LEU A 423 17.04 -18.50 11.72
CA LEU A 423 17.07 -18.79 10.28
C LEU A 423 16.19 -17.86 9.45
N MET A 424 15.57 -16.84 10.05
CA MET A 424 14.58 -16.02 9.36
C MET A 424 15.11 -15.32 8.12
N SER A 425 16.36 -14.84 8.14
CA SER A 425 16.95 -14.20 6.96
C SER A 425 17.08 -15.17 5.80
N VAL A 426 17.34 -16.45 6.07
CA VAL A 426 17.41 -17.53 5.07
C VAL A 426 16.01 -17.85 4.55
N PHE A 427 15.01 -17.95 5.45
CA PHE A 427 13.62 -18.18 5.04
C PHE A 427 13.08 -17.03 4.18
N VAL A 428 13.34 -15.79 4.58
CA VAL A 428 12.95 -14.60 3.81
C VAL A 428 13.65 -14.57 2.45
N ASP A 429 14.94 -14.91 2.39
CA ASP A 429 15.69 -14.95 1.12
C ASP A 429 15.15 -16.04 0.19
N ALA A 430 14.92 -17.26 0.71
CA ALA A 430 14.35 -18.36 -0.07
C ALA A 430 12.99 -18.01 -0.69
N LEU A 431 12.20 -17.19 0.02
CA LEU A 431 10.87 -16.71 -0.40
C LEU A 431 10.88 -15.31 -1.05
N ALA A 432 12.06 -14.76 -1.30
CA ALA A 432 12.21 -13.44 -1.90
C ALA A 432 11.73 -13.45 -3.36
N ASP A 433 11.20 -12.31 -3.81
CA ASP A 433 10.60 -12.18 -5.13
C ASP A 433 11.52 -12.66 -6.27
N LYS A 434 12.82 -12.29 -6.24
CA LYS A 434 13.83 -12.72 -7.23
C LYS A 434 13.95 -14.24 -7.33
N ASN A 435 13.85 -14.91 -6.20
CA ASN A 435 13.97 -16.36 -6.08
C ASN A 435 12.68 -17.08 -6.52
N MET A 436 11.57 -16.36 -6.61
CA MET A 436 10.26 -16.88 -7.04
C MET A 436 9.98 -16.63 -8.53
N VAL A 437 10.76 -15.80 -9.24
CA VAL A 437 10.52 -15.41 -10.65
C VAL A 437 10.38 -16.62 -11.56
N GLN A 438 11.39 -17.50 -11.59
CA GLN A 438 11.41 -18.65 -12.49
C GLN A 438 10.19 -19.54 -12.27
N PHE A 439 9.81 -19.72 -11.01
CA PHE A 439 8.70 -20.56 -10.63
C PHE A 439 7.36 -19.95 -11.03
N LEU A 440 7.09 -18.72 -10.59
CA LEU A 440 5.84 -18.01 -10.90
C LEU A 440 5.63 -17.84 -12.41
N SER A 441 6.72 -17.73 -13.18
CA SER A 441 6.66 -17.63 -14.64
C SER A 441 6.03 -18.84 -15.34
N GLN A 442 6.01 -20.01 -14.67
CA GLN A 442 5.32 -21.22 -15.16
C GLN A 442 3.79 -21.05 -15.15
N PHE A 443 3.28 -20.18 -14.28
CA PHE A 443 1.86 -19.83 -14.15
C PHE A 443 1.53 -18.48 -14.81
N ASN A 444 2.42 -17.97 -15.66
CA ASN A 444 2.31 -16.65 -16.27
C ASN A 444 2.16 -15.51 -15.24
N VAL A 445 2.69 -15.72 -14.03
CA VAL A 445 2.71 -14.75 -12.92
C VAL A 445 4.12 -14.17 -12.79
N THR A 446 4.19 -12.91 -12.38
CA THR A 446 5.44 -12.25 -11.98
C THR A 446 5.28 -11.63 -10.59
N PRO A 447 6.31 -11.68 -9.73
CA PRO A 447 6.32 -10.89 -8.50
C PRO A 447 6.10 -9.39 -8.70
N ALA A 448 6.35 -8.85 -9.90
CA ALA A 448 6.08 -7.45 -10.17
C ALA A 448 4.58 -7.09 -10.10
N ALA A 449 3.67 -8.06 -10.00
CA ALA A 449 2.28 -7.79 -9.66
C ALA A 449 2.12 -7.06 -8.31
N TRP A 450 3.09 -7.20 -7.39
CA TRP A 450 3.21 -6.42 -6.16
C TRP A 450 4.45 -5.51 -6.17
N ALA A 451 4.75 -4.89 -7.31
CA ALA A 451 5.91 -4.01 -7.53
C ALA A 451 6.12 -2.97 -6.42
N SER A 452 5.06 -2.39 -5.87
CA SER A 452 5.15 -1.43 -4.77
C SER A 452 5.85 -1.98 -3.52
N LYS A 453 5.50 -3.22 -3.10
CA LYS A 453 6.16 -3.91 -1.97
C LYS A 453 7.64 -4.15 -2.29
N HIS A 454 7.91 -4.69 -3.47
CA HIS A 454 9.27 -5.02 -3.91
C HIS A 454 10.20 -3.78 -3.94
N ALA A 455 9.77 -2.72 -4.63
CA ALA A 455 10.55 -1.49 -4.76
C ALA A 455 10.85 -0.86 -3.40
N ARG A 456 9.86 -0.85 -2.48
CA ARG A 456 10.06 -0.35 -1.11
C ARG A 456 11.10 -1.14 -0.33
N LEU A 457 11.00 -2.47 -0.37
CA LEU A 457 11.96 -3.33 0.32
C LEU A 457 13.38 -3.13 -0.24
N HIS A 458 13.52 -3.06 -1.57
CA HIS A 458 14.80 -2.80 -2.21
C HIS A 458 15.36 -1.44 -1.78
N ALA A 459 14.58 -0.36 -1.91
CA ALA A 459 15.00 0.99 -1.55
C ALA A 459 15.48 1.08 -0.09
N ILE A 460 14.71 0.52 0.85
CA ILE A 460 15.08 0.42 2.27
C ILE A 460 16.38 -0.39 2.41
N SER A 461 16.43 -1.57 1.79
CA SER A 461 17.58 -2.47 1.86
C SER A 461 18.81 -1.98 1.13
N SER A 462 18.75 -0.84 0.44
CA SER A 462 19.85 -0.14 -0.24
C SER A 462 20.24 1.19 0.42
N ALA A 463 19.49 1.64 1.44
CA ALA A 463 19.77 2.88 2.17
C ALA A 463 21.20 2.89 2.75
N THR A 464 21.83 4.05 2.70
CA THR A 464 23.23 4.25 3.12
C THR A 464 23.42 5.34 4.17
N SER A 465 22.40 6.18 4.38
CA SER A 465 22.44 7.38 5.20
C SER A 465 21.29 7.41 6.19
N SER A 466 20.05 7.50 5.71
CA SER A 466 18.86 7.63 6.56
C SER A 466 17.63 7.02 5.91
N ILE A 467 16.67 6.62 6.73
CA ILE A 467 15.34 6.21 6.30
C ILE A 467 14.34 6.98 7.17
N HIS A 468 13.35 7.62 6.55
CA HIS A 468 12.31 8.37 7.23
C HIS A 468 10.95 7.85 6.81
N MET A 469 10.17 7.34 7.75
CA MET A 469 8.89 6.68 7.46
C MET A 469 7.76 7.24 8.32
N THR A 470 6.58 7.37 7.70
CA THR A 470 5.31 7.53 8.42
C THR A 470 4.39 6.37 8.03
N GLN A 471 3.87 5.67 9.03
CA GLN A 471 3.02 4.50 8.84
C GLN A 471 1.92 4.52 9.89
N GLN A 472 0.76 3.94 9.56
CA GLN A 472 -0.26 3.70 10.58
C GLN A 472 0.23 2.72 11.65
N THR A 473 0.73 1.57 11.19
CA THR A 473 1.26 0.48 12.02
C THR A 473 2.27 -0.33 11.20
N PHE A 474 2.96 -1.30 11.81
CA PHE A 474 3.81 -2.26 11.08
C PHE A 474 3.29 -3.69 11.07
N VAL A 475 2.30 -4.02 11.91
CA VAL A 475 1.72 -5.36 11.95
C VAL A 475 0.31 -5.34 11.38
N ASN A 476 -0.02 -6.34 10.56
CA ASN A 476 -1.38 -6.48 10.07
C ASN A 476 -2.27 -7.15 11.12
N PHE A 477 -3.50 -6.64 11.27
CA PHE A 477 -4.55 -7.13 12.16
C PHE A 477 -5.93 -7.24 11.51
N PHE A 478 -6.09 -7.01 10.19
CA PHE A 478 -7.40 -6.78 9.54
C PHE A 478 -8.45 -7.88 9.75
N GLU A 479 -8.04 -9.07 10.19
CA GLU A 479 -8.95 -10.17 10.52
C GLU A 479 -8.83 -10.69 11.96
N ASN A 480 -7.96 -10.11 12.78
CA ASN A 480 -7.80 -10.48 14.19
C ASN A 480 -9.14 -10.38 14.94
N GLY A 481 -9.57 -11.48 15.56
CA GLY A 481 -10.82 -11.56 16.31
C GLY A 481 -12.06 -11.92 15.48
N THR A 482 -11.92 -12.19 14.18
CA THR A 482 -12.99 -12.88 13.44
C THR A 482 -12.93 -14.38 13.72
N SER A 483 -14.09 -15.04 13.76
CA SER A 483 -14.13 -16.48 14.04
C SER A 483 -13.36 -17.32 13.00
N ALA A 484 -13.28 -16.85 11.74
CA ALA A 484 -12.52 -17.52 10.68
C ALA A 484 -11.02 -17.39 10.89
N TYR A 485 -10.54 -16.18 11.18
CA TYR A 485 -9.13 -15.92 11.45
C TYR A 485 -8.65 -16.60 12.73
N ASP A 486 -9.43 -16.54 13.81
CA ASP A 486 -9.07 -17.21 15.06
C ASP A 486 -8.93 -18.73 14.87
N ARG A 487 -9.81 -19.33 14.06
CA ARG A 487 -9.68 -20.74 13.65
C ARG A 487 -8.42 -20.98 12.82
N MET A 488 -8.08 -20.10 11.88
CA MET A 488 -6.85 -20.22 11.08
C MET A 488 -5.61 -20.15 11.98
N ARG A 489 -5.51 -19.12 12.84
CA ARG A 489 -4.43 -18.94 13.80
C ARG A 489 -4.29 -20.14 14.73
N GLN A 490 -5.40 -20.60 15.31
CA GLN A 490 -5.41 -21.79 16.18
C GLN A 490 -4.96 -23.03 15.40
N THR A 491 -5.46 -23.21 14.17
CA THR A 491 -5.06 -24.34 13.32
C THR A 491 -3.57 -24.30 13.02
N ILE A 492 -3.00 -23.16 12.65
CA ILE A 492 -1.56 -23.02 12.40
C ILE A 492 -0.77 -23.36 13.67
N ASN A 493 -1.17 -22.82 14.84
CA ASN A 493 -0.49 -23.13 16.10
C ASN A 493 -0.60 -24.60 16.49
N ASP A 494 -1.77 -25.24 16.29
CA ASP A 494 -1.99 -26.65 16.62
C ASP A 494 -1.21 -27.56 15.66
N ARG A 495 -1.23 -27.25 14.36
CA ARG A 495 -0.54 -28.03 13.32
C ARG A 495 0.97 -27.92 13.41
N LEU A 496 1.50 -26.75 13.76
CA LEU A 496 2.94 -26.54 13.96
C LEU A 496 3.39 -26.83 15.40
N HIS A 497 2.51 -27.43 16.23
CA HIS A 497 2.79 -27.74 17.64
C HIS A 497 3.26 -26.55 18.49
N LEU A 498 2.85 -25.33 18.11
CA LEU A 498 3.18 -24.10 18.81
C LEU A 498 2.21 -23.82 19.97
N SER A 499 0.99 -24.37 19.92
CA SER A 499 -0.06 -24.13 20.92
C SER A 499 0.40 -24.38 22.35
N GLY A 500 0.18 -23.39 23.21
CA GLY A 500 0.57 -23.44 24.63
C GLY A 500 2.07 -23.24 24.88
N THR A 501 2.87 -23.01 23.84
CA THR A 501 4.29 -22.67 23.96
C THR A 501 4.50 -21.15 23.90
N PRO A 502 5.62 -20.61 24.43
CA PRO A 502 6.02 -19.22 24.21
C PRO A 502 6.24 -18.84 22.74
N ALA A 503 6.30 -19.82 21.83
CA ALA A 503 6.46 -19.63 20.40
C ALA A 503 5.12 -19.61 19.64
N SER A 504 3.98 -19.70 20.35
CA SER A 504 2.64 -19.54 19.76
C SER A 504 2.57 -18.25 18.94
N TRP A 505 2.06 -18.35 17.71
CA TRP A 505 1.75 -17.18 16.92
C TRP A 505 0.54 -16.45 17.53
N ASP A 506 0.72 -15.16 17.81
CA ASP A 506 -0.27 -14.29 18.43
C ASP A 506 -1.42 -13.92 17.48
N GLY A 507 -1.22 -14.09 16.17
CA GLY A 507 -2.13 -13.66 15.12
C GLY A 507 -1.70 -12.35 14.46
N ASN A 508 -0.63 -11.70 14.88
CA ASN A 508 -0.12 -10.52 14.18
C ASN A 508 0.78 -10.94 13.03
N ILE A 509 0.52 -10.46 11.81
CA ILE A 509 1.41 -10.75 10.68
C ILE A 509 2.55 -9.72 10.70
N TRP A 510 3.75 -10.17 11.08
CA TRP A 510 4.97 -9.35 11.09
C TRP A 510 5.63 -9.30 9.71
N PRO A 511 6.09 -8.11 9.24
CA PRO A 511 6.72 -7.96 7.93
C PRO A 511 8.20 -8.36 7.97
N PHE A 512 8.49 -9.65 7.99
CA PHE A 512 9.86 -10.16 8.14
C PHE A 512 10.81 -9.74 7.01
N ASP A 513 10.30 -9.57 5.80
CA ASP A 513 11.01 -9.00 4.66
C ASP A 513 11.48 -7.55 4.92
N LEU A 514 10.61 -6.72 5.48
CA LEU A 514 10.93 -5.36 5.91
C LEU A 514 11.98 -5.36 7.04
N LEU A 515 11.88 -6.29 7.99
CA LEU A 515 12.88 -6.42 9.07
C LEU A 515 14.26 -6.82 8.52
N VAL A 516 14.32 -7.72 7.53
CA VAL A 516 15.57 -8.05 6.84
C VAL A 516 16.11 -6.84 6.06
N ALA A 517 15.24 -6.07 5.41
CA ALA A 517 15.63 -4.83 4.72
C ALA A 517 16.22 -3.80 5.71
N PHE A 518 15.60 -3.62 6.88
CA PHE A 518 16.14 -2.77 7.95
C PHE A 518 17.48 -3.26 8.49
N ALA A 519 17.67 -4.57 8.70
CA ALA A 519 18.95 -5.13 9.15
C ALA A 519 20.08 -4.80 8.14
N LYS A 520 19.82 -4.93 6.83
CA LYS A 520 20.77 -4.54 5.77
C LYS A 520 21.06 -3.04 5.83
N ALA A 521 20.03 -2.20 5.93
CA ALA A 521 20.17 -0.74 6.01
C ALA A 521 21.00 -0.30 7.23
N LEU A 522 20.65 -0.77 8.42
CA LEU A 522 21.34 -0.44 9.67
C LEU A 522 22.82 -0.82 9.63
N SER A 523 23.17 -1.96 9.02
CA SER A 523 24.57 -2.39 8.87
C SER A 523 25.43 -1.40 8.06
N ARG A 524 24.82 -0.70 7.08
CA ARG A 524 25.51 0.32 6.28
C ARG A 524 25.49 1.68 6.94
N ILE A 525 24.34 2.09 7.47
CA ILE A 525 24.15 3.35 8.18
C ILE A 525 25.10 3.44 9.39
N ALA A 526 25.28 2.34 10.13
CA ALA A 526 26.17 2.27 11.29
C ALA A 526 27.64 2.62 11.00
N LYS A 527 28.08 2.54 9.73
CA LYS A 527 29.44 2.94 9.32
C LYS A 527 29.64 4.45 9.32
N ARG A 528 28.56 5.22 9.29
CA ARG A 528 28.64 6.68 9.37
C ARG A 528 28.92 7.10 10.81
N PRO A 529 29.75 8.15 11.03
CA PRO A 529 29.92 8.72 12.35
C PRO A 529 28.56 9.00 12.99
N GLN A 530 28.40 8.68 14.27
CA GLN A 530 27.21 9.10 14.99
C GLN A 530 27.25 10.62 15.07
N PRO A 531 26.20 11.33 14.61
CA PRO A 531 26.15 12.77 14.75
C PRO A 531 26.15 13.12 16.23
N ALA A 532 26.73 14.27 16.55
CA ALA A 532 26.63 14.81 17.89
C ALA A 532 25.14 14.90 18.29
N PRO A 533 24.79 14.68 19.57
CA PRO A 533 23.42 14.85 20.04
C PRO A 533 22.89 16.23 19.64
N ASP A 534 21.81 16.26 18.87
CA ASP A 534 21.14 17.50 18.52
C ASP A 534 20.16 17.86 19.64
N PRO A 535 20.35 19.00 20.34
CA PRO A 535 19.45 19.43 21.40
C PRO A 535 18.02 19.72 20.90
N SER A 536 17.81 19.84 19.59
CA SER A 536 16.49 20.01 18.96
C SER A 536 15.80 18.69 18.58
N ASP A 537 16.43 17.54 18.81
CA ASP A 537 15.94 16.19 18.47
C ASP A 537 15.51 16.03 17.00
N LYS A 538 16.08 16.85 16.10
CA LYS A 538 15.82 16.75 14.66
C LYS A 538 16.38 15.43 14.10
N PRO A 539 15.69 14.83 13.11
CA PRO A 539 16.24 13.69 12.39
C PRO A 539 17.62 14.01 11.81
N SER A 540 18.54 13.07 11.89
CA SER A 540 19.89 13.18 11.33
C SER A 540 20.02 12.28 10.09
N SER A 541 21.04 12.52 9.26
CA SER A 541 21.35 11.68 8.09
C SER A 541 22.11 10.39 8.47
N SER A 542 21.66 9.70 9.52
CA SER A 542 22.40 8.57 10.09
C SER A 542 21.58 7.54 10.88
N ALA A 543 20.27 7.46 10.67
CA ALA A 543 19.39 6.53 11.38
C ALA A 543 18.15 6.15 10.56
N ILE A 544 17.40 5.16 11.06
CA ILE A 544 16.04 4.86 10.63
C ILE A 544 15.08 5.55 11.60
N TYR A 545 14.27 6.45 11.08
CA TYR A 545 13.27 7.24 11.80
C TYR A 545 11.88 6.78 11.36
N ILE A 546 11.06 6.40 12.33
CA ILE A 546 9.70 5.91 12.10
C ILE A 546 8.75 6.67 13.01
N VAL A 547 7.71 7.24 12.41
CA VAL A 547 6.53 7.75 13.14
C VAL A 547 5.35 6.82 12.87
N LEU A 548 4.81 6.26 13.95
CA LEU A 548 3.60 5.45 13.95
C LEU A 548 2.40 6.24 14.44
N SER A 549 1.20 5.68 14.25
CA SER A 549 -0.03 6.21 14.86
C SER A 549 0.01 6.12 16.40
N SER A 550 -0.81 6.91 17.11
CA SER A 550 -1.00 6.70 18.56
C SER A 550 -1.63 5.33 18.83
N ARG A 551 -1.48 4.80 20.05
CA ARG A 551 -2.12 3.53 20.40
C ARG A 551 -3.64 3.66 20.41
N GLY A 552 -4.35 2.69 19.85
CA GLY A 552 -5.81 2.68 19.84
C GLY A 552 -6.41 1.67 18.88
N SER A 553 -7.73 1.73 18.71
CA SER A 553 -8.46 0.99 17.69
C SER A 553 -8.54 1.76 16.36
N ASP A 554 -8.98 1.10 15.29
CA ASP A 554 -9.21 1.68 13.96
C ASP A 554 -7.93 2.23 13.31
N TYR A 555 -7.64 3.53 13.48
CA TYR A 555 -6.39 4.16 13.00
C TYR A 555 -5.22 3.98 13.96
N GLY A 556 -5.42 3.37 15.12
CA GLY A 556 -4.38 3.21 16.13
C GLY A 556 -3.29 2.20 15.76
N ASP A 557 -2.10 2.41 16.30
CA ASP A 557 -0.98 1.47 16.21
C ASP A 557 -1.07 0.41 17.32
N ILE A 558 -0.89 -0.85 16.94
CA ILE A 558 -0.80 -1.98 17.87
C ILE A 558 0.62 -2.58 17.94
N THR A 559 1.58 -2.02 17.21
CA THR A 559 2.94 -2.57 17.15
C THR A 559 3.61 -2.46 18.51
N SER A 560 4.03 -3.59 19.08
CA SER A 560 4.93 -3.58 20.23
C SER A 560 6.34 -3.20 19.78
N VAL A 561 6.85 -2.04 20.22
CA VAL A 561 8.20 -1.59 19.84
C VAL A 561 9.26 -2.50 20.48
N THR A 562 9.00 -2.99 21.68
CA THR A 562 9.83 -4.01 22.32
C THR A 562 9.94 -5.26 21.45
N ASP A 563 8.82 -5.76 20.90
CA ASP A 563 8.86 -6.93 20.02
C ASP A 563 9.50 -6.65 18.67
N LEU A 564 9.28 -5.44 18.11
CA LEU A 564 9.95 -4.99 16.90
C LEU A 564 11.48 -5.01 17.08
N VAL A 565 11.98 -4.41 18.16
CA VAL A 565 13.41 -4.37 18.50
C VAL A 565 13.94 -5.78 18.74
N ALA A 566 13.22 -6.62 19.48
CA ALA A 566 13.64 -7.99 19.78
C ALA A 566 13.75 -8.85 18.50
N ARG A 567 12.75 -8.76 17.62
CA ARG A 567 12.74 -9.48 16.33
C ARG A 567 13.86 -8.99 15.41
N LEU A 568 13.99 -7.68 15.25
CA LEU A 568 15.04 -7.08 14.42
C LEU A 568 16.44 -7.42 14.94
N THR A 569 16.65 -7.37 16.26
CA THR A 569 17.92 -7.78 16.89
C THR A 569 18.24 -9.23 16.56
N ALA A 570 17.28 -10.13 16.76
CA ALA A 570 17.50 -11.55 16.49
C ALA A 570 17.84 -11.83 15.01
N ILE A 571 17.16 -11.15 14.08
CA ILE A 571 17.42 -11.25 12.63
C ILE A 571 18.81 -10.69 12.30
N MET A 572 19.09 -9.46 12.71
CA MET A 572 20.35 -8.78 12.37
C MET A 572 21.58 -9.46 12.98
N THR A 573 21.49 -9.95 14.23
CA THR A 573 22.54 -10.73 14.88
C THR A 573 22.83 -12.00 14.10
N SER A 574 21.79 -12.74 13.69
CA SER A 574 21.97 -13.94 12.85
C SER A 574 22.63 -13.60 11.51
N MET A 575 22.13 -12.59 10.81
CA MET A 575 22.72 -12.17 9.53
C MET A 575 24.20 -11.78 9.66
N SER A 576 24.58 -11.12 10.76
CA SER A 576 25.97 -10.81 11.07
C SER A 576 26.80 -12.08 11.33
N THR A 577 26.31 -12.99 12.19
CA THR A 577 26.97 -14.27 12.52
C THR A 577 27.25 -15.09 11.28
N TYR A 578 26.35 -15.07 10.30
CA TYR A 578 26.44 -15.86 9.08
C TYR A 578 27.04 -15.09 7.89
N HIS A 579 27.67 -13.95 8.14
CA HIS A 579 28.34 -13.14 7.11
C HIS A 579 27.42 -12.67 5.96
N LEU A 580 26.12 -12.54 6.24
CA LEU A 580 25.11 -11.96 5.35
C LEU A 580 25.07 -10.42 5.44
N LEU A 581 25.80 -9.85 6.40
CA LEU A 581 26.06 -8.42 6.53
C LEU A 581 27.56 -8.14 6.29
N PRO A 582 27.95 -6.88 6.00
CA PRO A 582 29.36 -6.53 5.88
C PRO A 582 30.16 -6.98 7.11
N ALA A 583 31.38 -7.49 6.90
CA ALA A 583 32.24 -8.02 7.98
C ALA A 583 32.56 -7.02 9.11
N THR A 584 32.34 -5.73 8.87
CA THR A 584 32.46 -4.65 9.88
C THR A 584 31.32 -4.63 10.90
N THR A 585 30.19 -5.28 10.61
CA THR A 585 29.04 -5.38 11.51
C THR A 585 29.16 -6.70 12.26
N LYS A 586 29.65 -6.65 13.50
CA LYS A 586 29.82 -7.86 14.32
C LYS A 586 28.57 -8.17 15.13
N PRO A 587 28.31 -9.44 15.49
CA PRO A 587 27.10 -9.83 16.22
C PRO A 587 26.96 -9.09 17.56
N GLU A 588 28.07 -8.88 18.27
CA GLU A 588 28.13 -8.17 19.55
C GLU A 588 27.77 -6.67 19.45
N ASP A 589 27.95 -6.07 18.28
CA ASP A 589 27.66 -4.65 18.04
C ASP A 589 26.17 -4.40 17.74
N VAL A 590 25.44 -5.43 17.32
CA VAL A 590 24.05 -5.31 16.82
C VAL A 590 23.10 -4.63 17.81
N PRO A 591 23.06 -5.00 19.11
CA PRO A 591 22.20 -4.31 20.07
C PRO A 591 22.50 -2.81 20.16
N GLY A 592 23.78 -2.43 20.17
CA GLY A 592 24.22 -1.04 20.19
C GLY A 592 23.86 -0.28 18.90
N ILE A 593 23.98 -0.94 17.74
CA ILE A 593 23.55 -0.37 16.46
C ILE A 593 22.03 -0.10 16.49
N ILE A 594 21.21 -1.07 16.87
CA ILE A 594 19.75 -0.90 16.90
C ILE A 594 19.36 0.21 17.88
N GLN A 595 19.91 0.19 19.10
CA GLN A 595 19.63 1.22 20.11
C GLN A 595 19.98 2.64 19.64
N THR A 596 21.10 2.80 18.93
CA THR A 596 21.58 4.12 18.49
C THR A 596 20.97 4.56 17.16
N ARG A 597 20.57 3.63 16.29
CA ARG A 597 20.22 3.91 14.89
C ARG A 597 18.77 3.61 14.51
N LEU A 598 17.99 2.90 15.32
CA LEU A 598 16.56 2.76 15.12
C LEU A 598 15.83 3.71 16.08
N LYS A 599 15.05 4.64 15.52
CA LYS A 599 14.28 5.64 16.26
C LYS A 599 12.82 5.51 15.88
N VAL A 600 11.99 5.13 16.84
CA VAL A 600 10.55 4.96 16.66
C VAL A 600 9.83 5.92 17.60
N LYS A 601 8.85 6.64 17.06
CA LYS A 601 7.96 7.54 17.79
C LYS A 601 6.51 7.25 17.42
N ARG A 602 5.59 7.71 18.26
CA ARG A 602 4.15 7.76 17.94
C ARG A 602 3.69 9.20 17.88
N VAL A 603 2.80 9.49 16.94
CA VAL A 603 2.23 10.83 16.86
C VAL A 603 1.38 11.10 18.09
N LEU A 604 1.80 12.07 18.93
CA LEU A 604 1.13 12.52 20.16
C LEU A 604 0.41 11.39 20.92
N ASP A 605 1.15 10.37 21.38
CA ASP A 605 0.57 9.19 22.01
C ASP A 605 -0.30 9.56 23.23
N GLY A 606 -1.50 8.99 23.33
CA GLY A 606 -2.48 9.30 24.38
C GLY A 606 -3.40 10.50 24.12
N HIS A 607 -3.24 11.24 23.01
CA HIS A 607 -4.02 12.46 22.72
C HIS A 607 -5.04 12.32 21.57
N ASN A 608 -5.43 11.09 21.17
CA ASN A 608 -6.35 10.82 20.05
C ASN A 608 -5.90 11.40 18.69
N PHE A 609 -4.58 11.46 18.45
CA PHE A 609 -4.00 11.78 17.15
C PHE A 609 -3.54 10.51 16.45
N TYR A 610 -3.82 10.39 15.16
CA TYR A 610 -3.47 9.18 14.42
C TYR A 610 -2.63 9.51 13.20
N CYS A 611 -1.71 8.62 12.86
CA CYS A 611 -0.96 8.67 11.62
C CYS A 611 -1.60 7.67 10.66
N HIS A 612 -1.93 8.11 9.46
CA HIS A 612 -2.39 7.27 8.36
C HIS A 612 -1.49 7.40 7.13
N GLY A 613 -0.32 8.02 7.27
CA GLY A 613 0.69 8.09 6.20
C GLY A 613 1.13 6.70 5.72
N LYS A 614 1.52 6.61 4.45
CA LYS A 614 2.25 5.47 3.87
C LYS A 614 3.49 5.97 3.13
N VAL A 615 4.32 6.74 3.83
CA VAL A 615 5.43 7.48 3.24
C VAL A 615 6.76 6.83 3.62
N VAL A 616 7.69 6.81 2.66
CA VAL A 616 9.07 6.35 2.87
C VAL A 616 10.03 7.28 2.13
N CYS A 617 10.96 7.91 2.84
CA CYS A 617 12.03 8.71 2.25
C CYS A 617 13.37 8.05 2.55
N ILE A 618 14.17 7.81 1.51
CA ILE A 618 15.47 7.13 1.56
C ILE A 618 16.58 8.12 1.30
N ASP A 619 17.54 8.17 2.22
CA ASP A 619 18.75 8.99 2.17
C ASP A 619 18.45 10.48 1.87
N GLU A 620 17.24 10.96 2.21
CA GLU A 620 16.74 12.32 1.89
C GLU A 620 16.86 12.67 0.40
N SER A 621 16.72 11.66 -0.45
CA SER A 621 16.96 11.76 -1.90
C SER A 621 15.86 11.12 -2.75
N VAL A 622 15.20 10.08 -2.25
CA VAL A 622 14.17 9.33 -2.97
C VAL A 622 12.97 9.15 -2.05
N LEU A 623 11.79 9.60 -2.48
CA LEU A 623 10.57 9.64 -1.66
C LEU A 623 9.45 8.82 -2.32
N TYR A 624 8.85 7.91 -1.57
CA TYR A 624 7.63 7.21 -1.94
C TYR A 624 6.40 7.84 -1.30
N VAL A 625 5.36 8.06 -2.09
CA VAL A 625 4.04 8.53 -1.66
C VAL A 625 2.97 7.70 -2.35
N GLY A 626 2.05 7.11 -1.60
CA GLY A 626 0.98 6.32 -2.17
C GLY A 626 0.07 5.70 -1.12
N SER A 627 -0.68 4.68 -1.53
CA SER A 627 -1.67 4.01 -0.68
C SER A 627 -1.16 2.71 -0.03
N ASP A 628 -0.04 2.16 -0.51
CA ASP A 628 0.51 0.87 -0.06
C ASP A 628 1.18 0.97 1.32
N ASN A 629 0.55 0.35 2.32
CA ASN A 629 1.09 0.30 3.68
C ASN A 629 2.36 -0.57 3.76
N ALA A 630 3.24 -0.25 4.71
CA ALA A 630 4.44 -1.05 5.00
C ALA A 630 4.13 -2.37 5.71
N TYR A 631 3.03 -2.44 6.47
CA TYR A 631 2.56 -3.70 7.04
C TYR A 631 2.03 -4.64 5.95
N PRO A 632 2.07 -5.97 6.17
CA PRO A 632 1.59 -6.96 5.20
C PRO A 632 0.13 -6.67 4.80
N ASN A 633 -0.13 -6.45 3.52
CA ASN A 633 -1.48 -6.20 3.00
C ASN A 633 -1.53 -6.61 1.53
N TYR A 634 -2.68 -7.12 1.09
CA TYR A 634 -2.81 -7.81 -0.19
C TYR A 634 -3.76 -7.08 -1.14
N ASN A 635 -4.17 -5.87 -0.78
CA ASN A 635 -5.03 -5.01 -1.56
C ASN A 635 -4.33 -4.46 -2.80
N GLU A 636 -5.15 -3.99 -3.74
CA GLU A 636 -4.70 -3.21 -4.89
C GLU A 636 -4.33 -1.81 -4.43
N GLN A 637 -3.11 -1.40 -4.76
CA GLN A 637 -2.50 -0.17 -4.26
C GLN A 637 -1.82 0.56 -5.40
N HIS A 638 -1.65 1.87 -5.25
CA HIS A 638 -0.95 2.72 -6.21
C HIS A 638 -0.09 3.75 -5.47
N GLY A 639 1.08 4.07 -6.02
CA GLY A 639 1.97 5.08 -5.47
C GLY A 639 3.05 5.52 -6.45
N CYS A 640 3.79 6.55 -6.05
CA CYS A 640 4.82 7.19 -6.85
C CYS A 640 6.11 7.31 -6.04
N TRP A 641 7.23 6.94 -6.66
CA TRP A 641 8.58 7.27 -6.23
C TRP A 641 9.05 8.52 -6.97
N VAL A 642 9.50 9.52 -6.23
CA VAL A 642 10.04 10.78 -6.74
C VAL A 642 11.50 10.92 -6.33
N GLN A 643 12.33 11.40 -7.25
CA GLN A 643 13.74 11.70 -6.99
C GLN A 643 14.04 13.09 -7.54
N GLU A 644 13.70 14.10 -6.73
CA GLU A 644 13.90 15.50 -7.07
C GLU A 644 14.20 16.26 -5.77
N ALA A 645 15.37 16.89 -5.70
CA ALA A 645 15.94 17.36 -4.44
C ALA A 645 15.07 18.43 -3.77
N GLU A 646 14.45 19.32 -4.55
CA GLU A 646 13.61 20.40 -4.03
C GLU A 646 12.38 19.85 -3.32
N ASN A 647 11.64 18.93 -3.95
CA ASN A 647 10.43 18.30 -3.41
C ASN A 647 10.74 17.37 -2.24
N VAL A 648 11.87 16.65 -2.28
CA VAL A 648 12.25 15.77 -1.17
C VAL A 648 12.67 16.60 0.05
N GLN A 649 13.43 17.68 -0.13
CA GLN A 649 13.81 18.56 0.98
C GLN A 649 12.60 19.34 1.53
N ALA A 650 11.68 19.74 0.67
CA ALA A 650 10.39 20.29 1.08
C ALA A 650 9.61 19.31 1.95
N PHE A 651 9.45 18.06 1.52
CA PHE A 651 8.82 17.01 2.34
C PHE A 651 9.47 16.88 3.72
N MET A 652 10.80 16.85 3.77
CA MET A 652 11.53 16.75 5.05
C MET A 652 11.25 17.95 5.95
N HIS A 653 11.43 19.16 5.43
CA HIS A 653 11.28 20.40 6.21
C HIS A 653 9.83 20.67 6.62
N GLU A 654 8.89 20.52 5.68
CA GLU A 654 7.51 20.93 5.84
C GLU A 654 6.61 19.91 6.50
N TYR A 655 6.99 18.64 6.52
CA TYR A 655 6.17 17.57 7.10
C TYR A 655 6.95 16.77 8.13
N TYR A 656 8.02 16.10 7.69
CA TYR A 656 8.63 15.06 8.49
C TYR A 656 9.31 15.60 9.75
N ASP A 657 10.10 16.67 9.64
CA ASP A 657 10.87 17.23 10.75
C ASP A 657 9.95 17.71 11.88
N GLY A 658 8.87 18.42 11.55
CA GLY A 658 7.92 18.89 12.56
C GLY A 658 7.07 17.75 13.13
N LEU A 659 6.67 16.76 12.30
CA LEU A 659 6.03 15.54 12.78
C LEU A 659 6.90 14.81 13.79
N TRP A 660 8.17 14.61 13.46
CA TRP A 660 9.15 13.93 14.30
C TRP A 660 9.37 14.64 15.63
N THR A 661 9.61 15.96 15.57
CA THR A 661 9.92 16.78 16.75
C THR A 661 8.78 16.74 17.79
N ARG A 662 7.54 16.70 17.32
CA ARG A 662 6.33 16.71 18.17
C ARG A 662 5.80 15.33 18.50
N SER A 663 6.33 14.28 17.88
CA SER A 663 5.95 12.91 18.20
C SER A 663 6.58 12.47 19.51
N SER A 664 5.88 11.62 20.26
CA SER A 664 6.31 11.11 21.55
C SER A 664 7.23 9.92 21.37
N ALA A 665 8.25 9.82 22.22
CA ALA A 665 9.02 8.59 22.35
C ALA A 665 8.09 7.44 22.76
N VAL A 666 8.42 6.23 22.29
CA VAL A 666 7.72 4.99 22.60
C VAL A 666 8.31 4.30 23.83
N ASP A 667 7.54 3.35 24.36
CA ASP A 667 7.85 2.48 25.50
C ASP A 667 9.07 1.57 25.31
#